data_AF-A0AAW9QTY6-F1
#
_entry.id   AF-A0AAW9QTY6-F1
#
_cell.length_a   1.000
_cell.length_b   1.000
_cell.length_c   1.000
_cell.angle_alpha   90.00
_cell.angle_beta   90.00
_cell.angle_gamma   90.00
#
_symmetry.space_group_name_H-M   'P 1'
#
loop_
_entity.id
_entity.type
_entity.pdbx_description
1 polymer ?
#
loop_
_entity_poly.entity_id
_entity_poly.type
_entity_poly.pdbx_seq_one_letter_code
_entity_poly.pdbx_strand_id
1 'polypeptide(L)'
;MTTNYGAEQIQVLEGLEPVRKRPGMYIGTTGPRGLHHLVYEVVDNSIDEALAGYCTHIEVDINADGSVTVTDDGRGIPTDVHPTTGKSALETVLTILHAGGKFGSGGYKVSGGLHGVGISVVNALSEWVQVTVWRNQKIHTQRYERGIPVTTLETNPSSETKTGTRVSFLPDTEIFTQGIEFDYSTLSGRLRELAYLNAGVKITFSDNRPEEPHVETYCYEGGIKEYVAYMCREKETLHKDIIYVQGEKNGITIEVAFQWSIDAYSDNILGFANNIRTIDGGTHLEGLKAVLTRTLNNIARKRNKIKENEPNLAGENVREGLTAVISVKVPEPEFEGQTKTKLGNTEVRGIVDSLVGETLSDYLEQNPQVADSIIEKAVQAFKAAEAARRARDLVRRKSVLESSPLPGKLADCSERDPERSEIYIVEGDSAGGCFQGDTEIALADGRSISFKQLVAEQAEGKEHFCYTIRHDGTIGVERVINARITKKNAEVIKVTLDNGETIICTPDHRFMLRDGSYKPATSLTPDDSLMPLYRKLSDTGEPGSTIEGYEMVWNPASDSWLFTHLVADWYNRWRGVYSVEEGEHCHHIDFNKLNNNPTNLQRLSSADYLALHRHHIEKTLHRPDVIEKCRQLRQTEEFRSMMSQRMLDPETRQILSEQAKAQWEVEEYKAYMTEKWRAFYESNEDYRQQNTEQLYRAQQRYWRDGENRQVQAERVRQHFIEHPERREEYSLASKQQWQDRELLEWRREKTKEQWTEEFRSKRRAALEKTYYQKTLATLKQIEIDRGFVDLEAYQNYRLQTKDKSVLRFDSFCSRYFDGNEIQALEAVANYNHRVVSIERIEEKFDVYDIEVPHTHNFALSSGVFVHNSAKQGRDRRFQAILPLRGKILNIEKTDDAKIYKNNEIQSLITALGLGIKGEDFDASQLRYHRIVLMTDADVDGAHIRTLLLTFFYRYQKSLIEQGYVYIACPPLYKLERGKNHSYCYSDRELQQRIAEFPANANYTIQRFKGLGEMMPAQLWDTTMNPETRTLKQVEIEDAAKAEELFTILMGDRVAPRREFIETYGTRLNLADLDI
;
A
#
# COMPACT_ATOMS: atom_id res chain seq x y z
N MET A 1 26.93 -28.85 -1.14
CA MET A 1 27.44 -28.95 -2.52
C MET A 1 28.45 -27.84 -2.70
N THR A 2 29.72 -28.16 -2.91
CA THR A 2 30.76 -27.21 -3.28
C THR A 2 30.45 -26.64 -4.66
N THR A 3 30.11 -25.35 -4.74
CA THR A 3 29.86 -24.63 -5.99
C THR A 3 31.18 -24.50 -6.75
N ASN A 4 31.33 -25.31 -7.80
CA ASN A 4 32.47 -25.27 -8.73
C ASN A 4 32.41 -23.98 -9.58
N TYR A 5 32.90 -22.87 -9.06
CA TYR A 5 33.13 -21.65 -9.84
C TYR A 5 34.43 -21.78 -10.63
N GLY A 6 34.33 -22.30 -11.86
CA GLY A 6 35.43 -22.48 -12.81
C GLY A 6 35.28 -21.61 -14.05
N ALA A 7 36.28 -21.61 -14.93
CA ALA A 7 36.27 -20.83 -16.17
C ALA A 7 35.07 -21.11 -17.08
N GLU A 8 34.52 -22.33 -17.06
CA GLU A 8 33.34 -22.74 -17.83
C GLU A 8 32.03 -22.04 -17.38
N GLN A 9 32.01 -21.42 -16.19
CA GLN A 9 30.89 -20.61 -15.72
C GLN A 9 30.96 -19.14 -16.21
N ILE A 10 32.06 -18.74 -16.86
CA ILE A 10 32.18 -17.42 -17.50
C ILE A 10 31.49 -17.50 -18.85
N GLN A 11 30.26 -16.99 -18.92
CA GLN A 11 29.51 -16.91 -20.16
C GLN A 11 29.93 -15.67 -20.96
N VAL A 12 30.55 -15.89 -22.13
CA VAL A 12 30.81 -14.83 -23.12
C VAL A 12 29.56 -14.72 -24.00
N LEU A 13 29.01 -13.51 -24.10
CA LEU A 13 27.85 -13.21 -24.94
C LEU A 13 28.35 -12.58 -26.24
N GLU A 14 28.00 -13.17 -27.38
CA GLU A 14 28.46 -12.73 -28.70
C GLU A 14 27.38 -11.94 -29.45
N GLY A 15 27.80 -11.08 -30.39
CA GLY A 15 26.88 -10.29 -31.22
C GLY A 15 25.97 -9.37 -30.41
N LEU A 16 24.66 -9.56 -30.55
CA LEU A 16 23.61 -8.75 -29.91
C LEU A 16 22.96 -9.43 -28.69
N GLU A 17 23.38 -10.63 -28.31
CA GLU A 17 22.91 -11.30 -27.10
C GLU A 17 23.08 -10.48 -25.81
N PRO A 18 24.18 -9.71 -25.60
CA PRO A 18 24.32 -8.85 -24.42
C PRO A 18 23.19 -7.82 -24.29
N VAL A 19 22.70 -7.29 -25.41
CA VAL A 19 21.63 -6.30 -25.45
C VAL A 19 20.30 -6.92 -25.02
N ARG A 20 19.94 -8.06 -25.61
CA ARG A 20 18.69 -8.77 -25.25
C ARG A 20 18.68 -9.26 -23.82
N LYS A 21 19.82 -9.67 -23.27
CA LYS A 21 19.92 -10.17 -21.90
C LYS A 21 19.89 -9.04 -20.85
N ARG A 22 20.33 -7.82 -21.22
CA ARG A 22 20.36 -6.65 -20.33
C ARG A 22 19.89 -5.37 -21.05
N PRO A 23 18.62 -5.32 -21.50
CA PRO A 23 18.09 -4.22 -22.33
C PRO A 23 18.16 -2.86 -21.63
N GLY A 24 17.89 -2.81 -20.31
CA GLY A 24 17.92 -1.57 -19.54
C GLY A 24 19.27 -0.84 -19.55
N MET A 25 20.39 -1.53 -19.77
CA MET A 25 21.70 -0.87 -19.91
C MET A 25 21.83 -0.04 -21.19
N TYR A 26 21.02 -0.33 -22.22
CA TYR A 26 21.09 0.30 -23.54
C TYR A 26 19.96 1.31 -23.77
N ILE A 27 18.73 0.98 -23.33
CA ILE A 27 17.53 1.81 -23.53
C ILE A 27 16.93 2.36 -22.22
N GLY A 28 17.67 2.24 -21.11
CA GLY A 28 17.26 2.69 -19.77
C GLY A 28 16.30 1.73 -19.08
N THR A 29 15.12 1.46 -19.65
CA THR A 29 14.10 0.58 -19.06
C THR A 29 13.45 -0.32 -20.12
N THR A 30 12.70 -1.34 -19.69
CA THR A 30 11.87 -2.19 -20.57
C THR A 30 10.38 -1.83 -20.50
N GLY A 31 10.06 -0.64 -19.98
CA GLY A 31 8.70 -0.08 -19.95
C GLY A 31 8.44 0.89 -21.12
N PRO A 32 7.36 1.68 -21.05
CA PRO A 32 6.98 2.62 -22.12
C PRO A 32 8.10 3.56 -22.54
N ARG A 33 8.91 4.07 -21.60
CA ARG A 33 10.04 4.94 -21.92
C ARG A 33 11.08 4.27 -22.83
N GLY A 34 11.50 3.05 -22.49
CA GLY A 34 12.44 2.29 -23.31
C GLY A 34 11.86 1.90 -24.68
N LEU A 35 10.55 1.65 -24.74
CA LEU A 35 9.82 1.39 -25.98
C LEU A 35 9.92 2.59 -26.95
N HIS A 36 9.58 3.79 -26.48
CA HIS A 36 9.69 5.02 -27.28
C HIS A 36 11.13 5.35 -27.65
N HIS A 37 12.09 5.01 -26.79
CA HIS A 37 13.52 5.19 -27.07
C HIS A 37 13.95 4.45 -28.34
N LEU A 38 13.36 3.30 -28.66
CA LEU A 38 13.64 2.59 -29.93
C LEU A 38 13.32 3.47 -31.15
N VAL A 39 12.19 4.19 -31.11
CA VAL A 39 11.80 5.12 -32.19
C VAL A 39 12.77 6.29 -32.25
N TYR A 40 13.15 6.84 -31.10
CA TYR A 40 14.09 7.96 -31.02
C TYR A 40 15.43 7.62 -31.68
N GLU A 41 15.98 6.44 -31.45
CA GLU A 41 17.26 6.04 -32.05
C GLU A 41 17.20 5.97 -33.59
N VAL A 42 16.07 5.53 -34.16
CA VAL A 42 15.91 5.48 -35.62
C VAL A 42 15.69 6.88 -36.20
N VAL A 43 14.87 7.71 -35.54
CA VAL A 43 14.62 9.10 -35.94
C VAL A 43 15.89 9.95 -35.83
N ASP A 44 16.66 9.82 -34.75
CA ASP A 44 17.91 10.56 -34.54
C ASP A 44 18.95 10.25 -35.64
N ASN A 45 19.00 9.01 -36.15
CA ASN A 45 19.82 8.68 -37.33
C ASN A 45 19.37 9.43 -38.59
N SER A 46 18.07 9.59 -38.78
CA SER A 46 17.48 10.34 -39.90
C SER A 46 17.78 11.84 -39.76
N ILE A 47 17.69 12.37 -38.53
CA ILE A 47 18.06 13.75 -38.20
C ILE A 47 19.56 14.00 -38.40
N ASP A 48 20.43 13.03 -38.12
CA ASP A 48 21.87 13.17 -38.39
C ASP A 48 22.16 13.30 -39.91
N GLU A 49 21.37 12.64 -40.78
CA GLU A 49 21.43 12.87 -42.24
C GLU A 49 20.94 14.27 -42.63
N ALA A 50 19.95 14.80 -41.91
CA ALA A 50 19.43 16.15 -42.12
C ALA A 50 20.45 17.22 -41.67
N LEU A 51 21.11 17.02 -40.52
CA LEU A 51 22.21 17.86 -40.05
C LEU A 51 23.41 17.86 -41.00
N ALA A 52 23.65 16.75 -41.69
CA ALA A 52 24.66 16.65 -42.75
C ALA A 52 24.22 17.35 -44.06
N GLY A 53 22.98 17.83 -44.16
CA GLY A 53 22.44 18.57 -45.30
C GLY A 53 21.91 17.71 -46.43
N TYR A 54 21.65 16.42 -46.19
CA TYR A 54 21.20 15.49 -47.23
C TYR A 54 19.73 15.06 -47.10
N CYS A 55 19.15 15.16 -45.90
CA CYS A 55 17.74 14.82 -45.66
C CYS A 55 16.92 16.09 -45.45
N THR A 56 15.75 16.15 -46.06
CA THR A 56 14.78 17.25 -45.96
C THR A 56 13.42 16.81 -45.43
N HIS A 57 13.09 15.51 -45.56
CA HIS A 57 11.81 14.97 -45.15
C HIS A 57 11.97 13.63 -44.43
N ILE A 58 11.38 13.54 -43.23
CA ILE A 58 11.29 12.33 -42.42
C ILE A 58 9.80 11.99 -42.22
N GLU A 59 9.44 10.75 -42.47
CA GLU A 59 8.11 10.19 -42.23
C GLU A 59 8.20 9.17 -41.09
N VAL A 60 7.32 9.30 -40.09
CA VAL A 60 7.20 8.38 -38.97
C VAL A 60 5.76 7.88 -38.92
N ASP A 61 5.57 6.57 -39.02
CA ASP A 61 4.25 5.96 -39.04
C ASP A 61 4.11 4.92 -37.93
N ILE A 62 3.07 5.05 -37.10
CA ILE A 62 2.58 3.96 -36.25
C ILE A 62 1.59 3.15 -37.09
N ASN A 63 1.89 1.86 -37.29
CA ASN A 63 1.10 0.98 -38.12
C ASN A 63 0.00 0.26 -37.31
N ALA A 64 -1.02 -0.23 -38.01
CA ALA A 64 -2.15 -0.94 -37.40
C ALA A 64 -1.75 -2.27 -36.71
N ASP A 65 -0.62 -2.85 -37.09
CA ASP A 65 -0.06 -4.06 -36.49
C ASP A 65 0.81 -3.78 -35.24
N GLY A 66 0.90 -2.51 -34.82
CA GLY A 66 1.74 -2.07 -33.69
C GLY A 66 3.20 -1.83 -34.04
N SER A 67 3.62 -2.03 -35.30
CA SER A 67 4.97 -1.70 -35.75
C SER A 67 5.15 -0.20 -35.98
N VAL A 68 6.40 0.28 -35.95
CA VAL A 68 6.75 1.65 -36.32
C VAL A 68 7.62 1.63 -37.57
N THR A 69 7.35 2.56 -38.48
CA THR A 69 8.15 2.77 -39.69
C THR A 69 8.70 4.18 -39.69
N VAL A 70 10.01 4.32 -39.92
CA VAL A 70 10.68 5.60 -40.14
C VAL A 70 11.27 5.59 -41.54
N THR A 71 10.92 6.59 -42.36
CA THR A 71 11.46 6.77 -43.71
C THR A 71 12.13 8.14 -43.82
N ASP A 72 13.36 8.19 -44.30
CA ASP A 72 14.10 9.41 -44.62
C ASP A 72 14.41 9.50 -46.12
N ASP A 73 14.67 10.72 -46.61
CA ASP A 73 15.13 11.02 -47.96
C ASP A 73 16.63 11.33 -48.06
N GLY A 74 17.43 10.88 -47.08
CA GLY A 74 18.86 11.12 -47.00
C GLY A 74 19.69 10.32 -48.01
N ARG A 75 20.98 10.10 -47.69
CA ARG A 75 21.90 9.37 -48.60
C ARG A 75 21.64 7.85 -48.67
N GLY A 76 20.95 7.30 -47.67
CA GLY A 76 20.76 5.87 -47.48
C GLY A 76 21.97 5.18 -46.81
N ILE A 77 21.72 4.23 -45.91
CA ILE A 77 22.78 3.44 -45.24
C ILE A 77 23.68 2.75 -46.30
N PRO A 78 25.03 2.77 -46.18
CA PRO A 78 25.89 2.06 -47.13
C PRO A 78 25.58 0.56 -47.23
N THR A 79 25.55 0.03 -48.45
CA THR A 79 25.22 -1.39 -48.72
C THR A 79 26.41 -2.19 -49.28
N ASP A 80 27.53 -1.53 -49.56
CA ASP A 80 28.76 -2.17 -50.03
C ASP A 80 29.35 -3.12 -48.99
N VAL A 81 30.21 -4.06 -49.42
CA VAL A 81 30.87 -5.00 -48.51
C VAL A 81 31.87 -4.25 -47.63
N HIS A 82 31.73 -4.39 -46.32
CA HIS A 82 32.62 -3.76 -45.34
C HIS A 82 33.93 -4.55 -45.21
N PRO A 83 35.11 -3.87 -45.30
CA PRO A 83 36.40 -4.54 -45.49
C PRO A 83 36.83 -5.44 -44.32
N THR A 84 36.44 -5.10 -43.09
CA THR A 84 36.83 -5.86 -41.89
C THR A 84 35.89 -7.02 -41.58
N THR A 85 34.60 -6.86 -41.86
CA THR A 85 33.56 -7.83 -41.45
C THR A 85 33.20 -8.80 -42.57
N GLY A 86 33.51 -8.45 -43.83
CA GLY A 86 33.17 -9.26 -45.00
C GLY A 86 31.68 -9.33 -45.32
N LYS A 87 30.84 -8.64 -44.55
CA LYS A 87 29.39 -8.53 -44.71
C LYS A 87 29.03 -7.21 -45.39
N SER A 88 27.78 -7.04 -45.82
CA SER A 88 27.32 -5.70 -46.24
C SER A 88 27.46 -4.71 -45.08
N ALA A 89 27.73 -3.44 -45.40
CA ALA A 89 27.81 -2.40 -44.38
C ALA A 89 26.47 -2.24 -43.64
N LEU A 90 25.34 -2.44 -44.33
CA LEU A 90 24.00 -2.51 -43.73
C LEU A 90 23.91 -3.60 -42.65
N GLU A 91 24.29 -4.84 -42.98
CA GLU A 91 24.28 -5.94 -42.00
C GLU A 91 25.27 -5.68 -40.86
N THR A 92 26.42 -5.08 -41.17
CA THR A 92 27.44 -4.75 -40.18
C THR A 92 26.90 -3.77 -39.12
N VAL A 93 26.23 -2.68 -39.52
CA VAL A 93 25.69 -1.69 -38.56
C VAL A 93 24.48 -2.21 -37.78
N LEU A 94 23.74 -3.18 -38.32
CA LEU A 94 22.57 -3.78 -37.67
C LEU A 94 22.90 -4.95 -36.75
N THR A 95 24.05 -5.62 -36.91
CA THR A 95 24.39 -6.85 -36.17
C THR A 95 25.62 -6.73 -35.27
N ILE A 96 26.41 -5.66 -35.39
CA ILE A 96 27.62 -5.45 -34.60
C ILE A 96 27.46 -4.16 -33.77
N LEU A 97 27.70 -4.27 -32.46
CA LEU A 97 27.75 -3.11 -31.56
C LEU A 97 28.98 -2.26 -31.87
N HIS A 98 28.84 -0.94 -31.74
CA HIS A 98 29.90 0.03 -32.03
C HIS A 98 30.37 0.01 -33.49
N ALA A 99 29.47 -0.34 -34.42
CA ALA A 99 29.71 -0.27 -35.84
C ALA A 99 28.90 0.87 -36.47
N GLY A 100 29.58 1.90 -36.98
CA GLY A 100 28.92 3.02 -37.64
C GLY A 100 29.89 4.05 -38.22
N GLY A 101 29.42 4.85 -39.18
CA GLY A 101 30.22 5.92 -39.80
C GLY A 101 30.45 7.15 -38.91
N LYS A 102 30.00 7.11 -37.66
CA LYS A 102 30.01 8.23 -36.70
C LYS A 102 31.28 8.31 -35.84
N PHE A 103 32.19 7.34 -35.97
CA PHE A 103 33.47 7.26 -35.21
C PHE A 103 34.68 7.84 -35.95
N GLY A 104 34.51 8.33 -37.18
CA GLY A 104 35.60 8.86 -38.00
C GLY A 104 35.26 10.24 -38.55
N SER A 105 36.28 11.06 -38.83
CA SER A 105 36.17 12.45 -39.30
C SER A 105 35.54 12.64 -40.69
N GLY A 106 35.11 11.56 -41.37
CA GLY A 106 34.66 11.59 -42.76
C GLY A 106 33.16 11.38 -43.02
N GLY A 107 32.39 10.84 -42.05
CA GLY A 107 30.99 10.44 -42.28
C GLY A 107 29.94 11.51 -41.92
N TYR A 108 30.12 12.15 -40.77
CA TYR A 108 29.26 13.21 -40.23
C TYR A 108 30.14 14.26 -39.53
N LYS A 109 29.93 15.56 -39.82
CA LYS A 109 30.68 16.65 -39.16
C LYS A 109 30.20 16.90 -37.72
N VAL A 110 28.92 16.69 -37.47
CA VAL A 110 28.23 16.81 -36.17
C VAL A 110 27.14 15.75 -36.14
N SER A 111 27.02 14.99 -35.04
CA SER A 111 25.95 13.98 -34.88
C SER A 111 25.56 13.79 -33.42
N GLY A 112 24.30 13.41 -33.15
CA GLY A 112 23.85 13.03 -31.81
C GLY A 112 24.24 11.59 -31.44
N GLY A 113 24.37 10.71 -32.44
CA GLY A 113 24.68 9.29 -32.24
C GLY A 113 26.16 8.98 -32.01
N LEU A 114 26.65 9.03 -30.76
CA LEU A 114 28.09 8.85 -30.48
C LEU A 114 28.60 7.40 -30.39
N HIS A 115 27.72 6.45 -30.09
CA HIS A 115 28.15 5.12 -29.63
C HIS A 115 28.04 4.02 -30.68
N GLY A 116 27.45 4.29 -31.85
CA GLY A 116 27.29 3.30 -32.92
C GLY A 116 26.54 2.02 -32.52
N VAL A 117 25.64 2.12 -31.54
CA VAL A 117 24.83 1.01 -31.02
C VAL A 117 23.33 1.18 -31.24
N GLY A 118 22.85 2.37 -31.61
CA GLY A 118 21.42 2.69 -31.62
C GLY A 118 20.57 1.74 -32.47
N ILE A 119 20.84 1.66 -33.78
CA ILE A 119 20.03 0.83 -34.69
C ILE A 119 20.22 -0.68 -34.47
N SER A 120 21.39 -1.11 -33.99
CA SER A 120 21.62 -2.51 -33.63
C SER A 120 20.91 -2.91 -32.34
N VAL A 121 20.73 -1.98 -31.39
CA VAL A 121 19.89 -2.18 -30.21
C VAL A 121 18.42 -2.29 -30.62
N VAL A 122 17.93 -1.44 -31.54
CA VAL A 122 16.57 -1.57 -32.11
C VAL A 122 16.38 -2.94 -32.76
N ASN A 123 17.37 -3.39 -33.54
CA ASN A 123 17.34 -4.72 -34.14
C ASN A 123 17.31 -5.85 -33.10
N ALA A 124 18.14 -5.75 -32.06
CA ALA A 124 18.20 -6.73 -30.98
C ALA A 124 16.87 -6.83 -30.22
N LEU A 125 16.21 -5.70 -29.97
CA LEU A 125 15.03 -5.60 -29.10
C LEU A 125 13.70 -5.66 -29.85
N SER A 126 13.74 -5.95 -31.15
CA SER A 126 12.55 -6.12 -31.99
C SER A 126 12.32 -7.60 -32.31
N GLU A 127 11.06 -8.01 -32.43
CA GLU A 127 10.69 -9.32 -32.95
C GLU A 127 11.19 -9.45 -34.40
N TRP A 128 10.92 -8.42 -35.21
CA TRP A 128 11.46 -8.28 -36.54
C TRP A 128 11.84 -6.83 -36.87
N VAL A 129 12.85 -6.67 -37.71
CA VAL A 129 13.22 -5.41 -38.35
C VAL A 129 13.37 -5.63 -39.85
N GLN A 130 12.81 -4.75 -40.65
CA GLN A 130 12.98 -4.72 -42.09
C GLN A 130 13.57 -3.37 -42.51
N VAL A 131 14.72 -3.41 -43.18
CA VAL A 131 15.39 -2.21 -43.67
C VAL A 131 15.37 -2.21 -45.19
N THR A 132 14.92 -1.10 -45.77
CA THR A 132 14.97 -0.83 -47.21
C THR A 132 15.82 0.40 -47.46
N VAL A 133 16.83 0.28 -48.31
CA VAL A 133 17.74 1.37 -48.67
C VAL A 133 17.58 1.69 -50.15
N TRP A 134 17.32 2.95 -50.47
CA TRP A 134 17.41 3.46 -51.83
C TRP A 134 18.76 4.14 -52.03
N ARG A 135 19.62 3.54 -52.84
CA ARG A 135 20.96 4.08 -53.12
C ARG A 135 21.47 3.58 -54.46
N ASN A 136 22.20 4.42 -55.20
CA ASN A 136 22.79 4.07 -56.49
C ASN A 136 21.79 3.46 -57.51
N GLN A 137 20.57 4.01 -57.57
CA GLN A 137 19.47 3.51 -58.43
C GLN A 137 19.10 2.04 -58.17
N LYS A 138 19.32 1.57 -56.94
CA LYS A 138 18.97 0.23 -56.48
C LYS A 138 18.15 0.34 -55.20
N ILE A 139 17.25 -0.62 -55.03
CA ILE A 139 16.51 -0.87 -53.81
C ILE A 139 17.14 -2.09 -53.16
N HIS A 140 17.67 -1.90 -51.96
CA HIS A 140 18.25 -2.96 -51.17
C HIS A 140 17.33 -3.27 -49.99
N THR A 141 16.95 -4.53 -49.79
CA THR A 141 16.05 -4.92 -48.70
C THR A 141 16.68 -6.07 -47.90
N GLN A 142 16.63 -5.97 -46.57
CA GLN A 142 17.07 -7.04 -45.68
C GLN A 142 16.17 -7.12 -44.45
N ARG A 143 15.83 -8.34 -44.04
CA ARG A 143 15.00 -8.64 -42.87
C ARG A 143 15.83 -9.30 -41.77
N TYR A 144 15.53 -8.93 -40.55
CA TYR A 144 16.14 -9.42 -39.33
C TYR A 144 15.05 -9.86 -38.36
N GLU A 145 15.34 -10.88 -37.56
CA GLU A 145 14.46 -11.34 -36.48
C GLU A 145 15.31 -11.46 -35.22
N ARG A 146 14.94 -10.72 -34.16
CA ARG A 146 15.64 -10.71 -32.86
C ARG A 146 17.15 -10.47 -32.98
N GLY A 147 17.56 -9.55 -33.84
CA GLY A 147 18.96 -9.21 -34.08
C GLY A 147 19.69 -10.08 -35.11
N ILE A 148 19.05 -11.14 -35.64
CA ILE A 148 19.67 -12.11 -36.55
C ILE A 148 19.17 -11.85 -37.98
N PRO A 149 20.07 -11.72 -38.99
CA PRO A 149 19.66 -11.58 -40.39
C PRO A 149 19.00 -12.88 -40.87
N VAL A 150 17.74 -12.80 -41.31
CA VAL A 150 16.99 -13.96 -41.85
C VAL A 150 17.01 -14.01 -43.38
N THR A 151 17.27 -12.88 -44.05
CA THR A 151 17.51 -12.82 -45.49
C THR A 151 18.91 -12.31 -45.80
N THR A 152 19.45 -12.74 -46.95
CA THR A 152 20.59 -12.05 -47.58
C THR A 152 20.15 -10.69 -48.11
N LEU A 153 21.09 -9.76 -48.34
CA LEU A 153 20.78 -8.45 -48.92
C LEU A 153 20.19 -8.58 -50.34
N GLU A 154 18.87 -8.47 -50.46
CA GLU A 154 18.18 -8.50 -51.74
C GLU A 154 18.38 -7.17 -52.46
N THR A 155 18.79 -7.21 -53.73
CA THR A 155 19.11 -6.00 -54.49
C THR A 155 18.35 -6.00 -55.80
N ASN A 156 17.43 -5.04 -55.94
CA ASN A 156 16.61 -4.85 -57.13
C ASN A 156 16.92 -3.51 -57.80
N PRO A 157 16.84 -3.40 -59.13
CA PRO A 157 16.95 -2.10 -59.81
C PRO A 157 15.76 -1.21 -59.43
N SER A 158 16.03 0.07 -59.16
CA SER A 158 15.00 1.09 -58.93
C SER A 158 14.79 1.91 -60.21
N SER A 159 13.55 2.05 -60.65
CA SER A 159 13.19 3.01 -61.72
C SER A 159 13.16 4.46 -61.22
N GLU A 160 13.14 4.67 -59.91
CA GLU A 160 13.08 5.97 -59.26
C GLU A 160 14.48 6.45 -58.87
N THR A 161 14.74 7.76 -59.02
CA THR A 161 15.96 8.43 -58.55
C THR A 161 15.96 8.71 -57.04
N LYS A 162 15.07 8.04 -56.30
CA LYS A 162 14.92 8.19 -54.85
C LYS A 162 16.19 7.73 -54.13
N THR A 163 16.56 8.44 -53.08
CA THR A 163 17.58 8.04 -52.09
C THR A 163 16.98 8.06 -50.69
N GLY A 164 17.58 7.32 -49.76
CA GLY A 164 17.20 7.34 -48.35
C GLY A 164 17.10 5.95 -47.73
N THR A 165 16.60 5.89 -46.51
CA THR A 165 16.40 4.64 -45.77
C THR A 165 14.97 4.56 -45.24
N ARG A 166 14.40 3.36 -45.25
CA ARG A 166 13.20 3.01 -44.50
C ARG A 166 13.52 1.90 -43.53
N VAL A 167 13.21 2.11 -42.27
CA VAL A 167 13.36 1.13 -41.18
C VAL A 167 11.98 0.88 -40.59
N SER A 168 11.48 -0.33 -40.74
CA SER A 168 10.24 -0.80 -40.12
C SER A 168 10.58 -1.84 -39.05
N PHE A 169 10.03 -1.71 -37.84
CA PHE A 169 10.30 -2.66 -36.76
C PHE A 169 9.09 -2.87 -35.87
N LEU A 170 8.97 -4.09 -35.34
CA LEU A 170 8.00 -4.45 -34.31
C LEU A 170 8.75 -4.83 -33.02
N PRO A 171 8.54 -4.11 -31.90
CA PRO A 171 9.18 -4.41 -30.62
C PRO A 171 8.91 -5.84 -30.13
N ASP A 172 9.90 -6.48 -29.50
CA ASP A 172 9.77 -7.86 -29.01
C ASP A 172 8.94 -7.92 -27.72
N THR A 173 7.78 -8.58 -27.79
CA THR A 173 6.85 -8.74 -26.67
C THR A 173 7.42 -9.60 -25.53
N GLU A 174 8.49 -10.39 -25.78
CA GLU A 174 9.20 -11.12 -24.72
C GLU A 174 10.04 -10.19 -23.84
N ILE A 175 10.45 -9.03 -24.36
CA ILE A 175 11.29 -8.06 -23.65
C ILE A 175 10.44 -6.95 -23.04
N PHE A 176 9.49 -6.41 -23.83
CA PHE A 176 8.59 -5.37 -23.39
C PHE A 176 7.31 -6.00 -22.83
N THR A 177 7.30 -6.30 -21.53
CA THR A 177 6.18 -7.00 -20.88
C THR A 177 5.08 -6.08 -20.35
N GLN A 178 5.31 -4.78 -20.28
CA GLN A 178 4.38 -3.77 -19.75
C GLN A 178 4.29 -2.57 -20.69
N GLY A 179 3.08 -2.21 -21.13
CA GLY A 179 2.84 -1.03 -21.97
C GLY A 179 3.49 -1.10 -23.35
N ILE A 180 3.08 -2.09 -24.16
CA ILE A 180 3.65 -2.40 -25.50
C ILE A 180 3.10 -1.48 -26.60
N GLU A 181 2.24 -0.53 -26.26
CA GLU A 181 1.68 0.40 -27.24
C GLU A 181 2.46 1.70 -27.26
N PHE A 182 2.84 2.14 -28.46
CA PHE A 182 3.42 3.47 -28.67
C PHE A 182 2.37 4.55 -28.37
N ASP A 183 2.71 5.47 -27.48
CA ASP A 183 1.93 6.66 -27.17
C ASP A 183 2.17 7.74 -28.23
N TYR A 184 1.10 8.14 -28.91
CA TYR A 184 1.15 9.15 -29.95
C TYR A 184 1.61 10.51 -29.40
N SER A 185 1.11 10.88 -28.22
CA SER A 185 1.35 12.18 -27.58
C SER A 185 2.82 12.41 -27.25
N THR A 186 3.50 11.37 -26.75
CA THR A 186 4.91 11.36 -26.38
C THR A 186 5.79 11.47 -27.63
N LEU A 187 5.53 10.64 -28.65
CA LEU A 187 6.27 10.73 -29.92
C LEU A 187 6.05 12.06 -30.63
N SER A 188 4.81 12.55 -30.71
CA SER A 188 4.46 13.84 -31.29
C SER A 188 5.23 15.00 -30.64
N GLY A 189 5.34 15.00 -29.31
CA GLY A 189 6.11 16.00 -28.57
C GLY A 189 7.58 16.03 -29.01
N ARG A 190 8.24 14.86 -29.01
CA ARG A 190 9.65 14.73 -29.40
C ARG A 190 9.89 15.08 -30.87
N LEU A 191 9.03 14.63 -31.80
CA LEU A 191 9.17 14.91 -33.23
C LEU A 191 9.01 16.41 -33.53
N ARG A 192 8.07 17.08 -32.86
CA ARG A 192 7.91 18.55 -32.96
C ARG A 192 9.12 19.31 -32.41
N GLU A 193 9.67 18.87 -31.27
CA GLU A 193 10.91 19.43 -30.72
C GLU A 193 12.07 19.30 -31.72
N LEU A 194 12.24 18.12 -32.34
CA LEU A 194 13.26 17.90 -33.38
C LEU A 194 13.06 18.78 -34.61
N ALA A 195 11.81 19.02 -35.03
CA ALA A 195 11.52 19.92 -36.14
C ALA A 195 11.89 21.38 -35.83
N TYR A 196 11.73 21.83 -34.58
CA TYR A 196 12.19 23.17 -34.17
C TYR A 196 13.72 23.29 -34.14
N LEU A 197 14.42 22.24 -33.71
CA LEU A 197 15.89 22.23 -33.63
C LEU A 197 16.56 22.15 -35.01
N ASN A 198 15.84 21.64 -36.02
CA ASN A 198 16.33 21.46 -37.38
C ASN A 198 15.48 22.28 -38.35
N ALA A 199 15.74 23.58 -38.39
CA ALA A 199 15.01 24.52 -39.24
C ALA A 199 14.95 24.04 -40.70
N GLY A 200 13.73 24.02 -41.25
CA GLY A 200 13.45 23.59 -42.63
C GLY A 200 13.34 22.07 -42.85
N VAL A 201 13.59 21.23 -41.84
CA VAL A 201 13.35 19.79 -41.95
C VAL A 201 11.88 19.50 -41.70
N LYS A 202 11.24 18.85 -42.68
CA LYS A 202 9.85 18.43 -42.58
C LYS A 202 9.77 17.07 -41.90
N ILE A 203 8.96 16.95 -40.85
CA ILE A 203 8.64 15.68 -40.18
C ILE A 203 7.15 15.44 -40.29
N THR A 204 6.75 14.35 -40.94
CA THR A 204 5.35 13.90 -41.00
C THR A 204 5.16 12.74 -40.05
N PHE A 205 4.17 12.82 -39.16
CA PHE A 205 3.87 11.80 -38.18
C PHE A 205 2.43 11.30 -38.35
N SER A 206 2.27 10.00 -38.56
CA SER A 206 0.97 9.37 -38.80
C SER A 206 0.68 8.26 -37.78
N ASP A 207 -0.56 8.21 -37.29
CA ASP A 207 -1.10 7.07 -36.54
C ASP A 207 -2.18 6.37 -37.37
N ASN A 208 -1.86 5.17 -37.84
CA ASN A 208 -2.72 4.36 -38.70
C ASN A 208 -3.51 3.28 -37.92
N ARG A 209 -3.50 3.32 -36.58
CA ARG A 209 -4.33 2.44 -35.73
C ARG A 209 -5.83 2.77 -35.75
N PRO A 210 -6.27 4.05 -35.68
CA PRO A 210 -7.70 4.40 -35.78
C PRO A 210 -8.26 4.19 -37.21
N GLU A 211 -9.60 4.11 -37.34
CA GLU A 211 -10.26 3.97 -38.65
C GLU A 211 -9.96 5.13 -39.60
N GLU A 212 -9.87 6.35 -39.07
CA GLU A 212 -9.35 7.52 -39.77
C GLU A 212 -7.93 7.82 -39.28
N PRO A 213 -6.89 7.71 -40.14
CA PRO A 213 -5.52 7.98 -39.75
C PRO A 213 -5.34 9.41 -39.24
N HIS A 214 -4.71 9.55 -38.09
CA HIS A 214 -4.35 10.86 -37.54
C HIS A 214 -2.97 11.26 -38.07
N VAL A 215 -2.87 12.39 -38.78
CA VAL A 215 -1.63 12.81 -39.44
C VAL A 215 -1.30 14.25 -39.07
N GLU A 216 -0.09 14.46 -38.56
CA GLU A 216 0.48 15.77 -38.28
C GLU A 216 1.75 16.01 -39.10
N THR A 217 2.03 17.27 -39.40
CA THR A 217 3.25 17.66 -40.10
C THR A 217 3.89 18.84 -39.37
N TYR A 218 5.16 18.67 -39.03
CA TYR A 218 5.99 19.65 -38.34
C TYR A 218 7.05 20.16 -39.31
N CYS A 219 7.09 21.46 -39.55
CA CYS A 219 8.09 22.12 -40.39
C CYS A 219 8.18 23.58 -39.95
N TYR A 220 9.31 23.97 -39.36
CA TYR A 220 9.49 25.29 -38.75
C TYR A 220 10.74 25.96 -39.33
N GLU A 221 10.54 26.98 -40.16
CA GLU A 221 11.64 27.68 -40.84
C GLU A 221 12.40 28.62 -39.88
N GLY A 222 11.71 29.18 -38.89
CA GLY A 222 12.31 30.04 -37.87
C GLY A 222 13.04 29.29 -36.74
N GLY A 223 13.09 27.95 -36.80
CA GLY A 223 13.85 27.11 -35.88
C GLY A 223 13.52 27.35 -34.41
N ILE A 224 14.55 27.47 -33.56
CA ILE A 224 14.36 27.65 -32.12
C ILE A 224 13.70 28.99 -31.73
N LYS A 225 13.65 29.99 -32.64
CA LYS A 225 12.86 31.20 -32.40
C LYS A 225 11.37 30.88 -32.34
N GLU A 226 10.88 30.08 -33.28
CA GLU A 226 9.49 29.62 -33.27
C GLU A 226 9.22 28.71 -32.08
N TYR A 227 10.24 27.98 -31.60
CA TYR A 227 10.09 27.18 -30.39
C TYR A 227 9.88 28.05 -29.14
N VAL A 228 10.68 29.11 -28.98
CA VAL A 228 10.46 30.09 -27.90
C VAL A 228 9.11 30.78 -28.06
N ALA A 229 8.71 31.13 -29.28
CA ALA A 229 7.38 31.70 -29.54
C ALA A 229 6.25 30.74 -29.12
N TYR A 230 6.39 29.45 -29.43
CA TYR A 230 5.47 28.40 -29.00
C TYR A 230 5.38 28.31 -27.47
N MET A 231 6.53 28.27 -26.79
CA MET A 231 6.61 28.22 -25.31
C MET A 231 6.06 29.48 -24.62
N CYS A 232 6.10 30.62 -25.30
CA CYS A 232 5.60 31.91 -24.80
C CYS A 232 4.16 32.22 -25.23
N ARG A 233 3.50 31.37 -26.04
CA ARG A 233 2.19 31.66 -26.66
C ARG A 233 1.12 32.06 -25.64
N GLU A 234 1.09 31.39 -24.49
CA GLU A 234 0.11 31.62 -23.43
C GLU A 234 0.57 32.64 -22.37
N LYS A 235 1.80 33.19 -22.51
CA LYS A 235 2.40 34.14 -21.58
C LYS A 235 2.19 35.59 -22.05
N GLU A 236 2.38 36.56 -21.16
CA GLU A 236 2.41 37.99 -21.54
C GLU A 236 3.87 38.41 -21.74
N THR A 237 4.30 38.52 -23.00
CA THR A 237 5.69 38.85 -23.31
C THR A 237 6.05 40.27 -22.87
N LEU A 238 7.19 40.44 -22.20
CA LEU A 238 7.71 41.74 -21.76
C LEU A 238 8.14 42.63 -22.93
N HIS A 239 8.62 42.01 -24.01
CA HIS A 239 9.00 42.66 -25.25
C HIS A 239 8.59 41.78 -26.45
N LYS A 240 8.25 42.42 -27.56
CA LYS A 240 7.70 41.73 -28.75
C LYS A 240 8.72 40.85 -29.46
N ASP A 241 9.95 41.36 -29.62
CA ASP A 241 10.96 40.70 -30.41
C ASP A 241 11.67 39.60 -29.61
N ILE A 242 11.82 38.41 -30.21
CA ILE A 242 12.60 37.31 -29.64
C ILE A 242 14.08 37.58 -29.91
N ILE A 243 14.88 37.62 -28.84
CA ILE A 243 16.32 37.82 -28.97
C ILE A 243 16.92 36.52 -29.46
N TYR A 244 17.73 36.60 -30.51
CA TYR A 244 18.32 35.44 -31.16
C TYR A 244 19.79 35.68 -31.46
N VAL A 245 20.59 34.69 -31.11
CA VAL A 245 22.03 34.66 -31.29
C VAL A 245 22.39 33.41 -32.08
N GLN A 246 23.15 33.59 -33.15
CA GLN A 246 23.70 32.48 -33.92
C GLN A 246 25.16 32.78 -34.25
N GLY A 247 26.04 31.81 -34.05
CA GLY A 247 27.45 31.94 -34.40
C GLY A 247 28.17 30.60 -34.44
N GLU A 248 29.32 30.57 -35.12
CA GLU A 248 30.23 29.42 -35.15
C GLU A 248 31.62 29.87 -34.70
N LYS A 249 32.23 29.10 -33.79
CA LYS A 249 33.61 29.33 -33.35
C LYS A 249 34.28 27.99 -33.10
N ASN A 250 35.50 27.82 -33.59
CA ASN A 250 36.26 26.57 -33.47
C ASN A 250 35.49 25.32 -33.96
N GLY A 251 34.65 25.47 -34.99
CA GLY A 251 33.81 24.38 -35.52
C GLY A 251 32.59 24.02 -34.65
N ILE A 252 32.36 24.72 -33.54
CA ILE A 252 31.17 24.58 -32.71
C ILE A 252 30.17 25.66 -33.11
N THR A 253 28.97 25.25 -33.53
CA THR A 253 27.86 26.18 -33.83
C THR A 253 26.99 26.33 -32.60
N ILE A 254 26.61 27.55 -32.27
CA ILE A 254 25.71 27.87 -31.15
C ILE A 254 24.54 28.66 -31.70
N GLU A 255 23.35 28.28 -31.25
CA GLU A 255 22.09 28.95 -31.53
C GLU A 255 21.35 29.16 -30.21
N VAL A 256 20.97 30.40 -29.90
CA VAL A 256 20.24 30.73 -28.67
C VAL A 256 19.08 31.65 -29.01
N ALA A 257 17.87 31.29 -28.61
CA ALA A 257 16.70 32.14 -28.66
C ALA A 257 16.16 32.37 -27.25
N PHE A 258 15.75 33.59 -26.92
CA PHE A 258 15.17 33.88 -25.61
C PHE A 258 14.29 35.12 -25.58
N GLN A 259 13.32 35.10 -24.66
CA GLN A 259 12.33 36.15 -24.45
C GLN A 259 11.88 36.22 -22.99
N TRP A 260 11.73 37.42 -22.44
CA TRP A 260 11.17 37.61 -21.09
C TRP A 260 9.65 37.79 -21.15
N SER A 261 8.95 37.31 -20.13
CA SER A 261 7.52 37.49 -19.90
C SER A 261 7.25 38.25 -18.60
N ILE A 262 6.15 39.00 -18.55
CA ILE A 262 5.73 39.80 -17.40
C ILE A 262 5.19 38.89 -16.30
N ASP A 263 4.28 37.99 -16.68
CA ASP A 263 3.48 37.11 -15.83
C ASP A 263 4.19 35.82 -15.39
N ALA A 264 5.47 35.67 -15.72
CA ALA A 264 6.30 34.55 -15.29
C ALA A 264 7.29 34.97 -14.18
N TYR A 265 7.36 34.15 -13.13
CA TYR A 265 8.20 34.35 -11.93
C TYR A 265 9.33 33.31 -11.78
N SER A 266 9.52 32.47 -12.80
CA SER A 266 10.62 31.50 -12.87
C SER A 266 11.21 31.50 -14.29
N ASP A 267 12.44 31.02 -14.45
CA ASP A 267 13.05 30.80 -15.76
C ASP A 267 12.71 29.42 -16.32
N ASN A 268 12.55 29.35 -17.65
CA ASN A 268 12.45 28.10 -18.39
C ASN A 268 13.52 28.10 -19.48
N ILE A 269 14.65 27.43 -19.20
CA ILE A 269 15.80 27.35 -20.10
C ILE A 269 16.00 25.91 -20.53
N LEU A 270 15.86 25.64 -21.83
CA LEU A 270 16.09 24.33 -22.43
C LEU A 270 17.47 24.29 -23.10
N GLY A 271 18.24 23.26 -22.80
CA GLY A 271 19.55 23.02 -23.42
C GLY A 271 19.56 21.80 -24.31
N PHE A 272 20.19 21.94 -25.47
CA PHE A 272 20.37 20.89 -26.45
C PHE A 272 21.82 20.85 -26.92
N ALA A 273 22.38 19.65 -27.03
CA ALA A 273 23.67 19.39 -27.64
C ALA A 273 23.48 18.33 -28.74
N ASN A 274 23.76 18.69 -29.99
CA ASN A 274 23.54 17.85 -31.17
C ASN A 274 22.12 17.25 -31.22
N ASN A 275 21.10 18.08 -31.00
CA ASN A 275 19.67 17.71 -30.93
C ASN A 275 19.28 16.77 -29.77
N ILE A 276 20.22 16.45 -28.89
CA ILE A 276 19.97 15.70 -27.65
C ILE A 276 19.71 16.69 -26.53
N ARG A 277 18.63 16.44 -25.78
CA ARG A 277 18.22 17.28 -24.66
C ARG A 277 19.13 17.04 -23.46
N THR A 278 19.77 18.10 -22.97
CA THR A 278 20.68 18.04 -21.82
C THR A 278 19.93 18.39 -20.53
N ILE A 279 19.17 17.42 -20.02
CA ILE A 279 18.24 17.60 -18.89
C ILE A 279 18.99 17.99 -17.61
N ASP A 280 20.16 17.39 -17.36
CA ASP A 280 20.98 17.63 -16.17
C ASP A 280 21.88 18.87 -16.32
N GLY A 281 21.72 19.63 -17.40
CA GLY A 281 22.46 20.86 -17.66
C GLY A 281 23.70 20.65 -18.52
N GLY A 282 24.76 21.40 -18.22
CA GLY A 282 26.04 21.29 -18.93
C GLY A 282 26.71 22.63 -19.17
N THR A 283 27.90 22.57 -19.74
CA THR A 283 28.80 23.72 -19.92
C THR A 283 28.19 24.84 -20.77
N HIS A 284 27.38 24.51 -21.78
CA HIS A 284 26.62 25.45 -22.61
C HIS A 284 25.58 26.25 -21.80
N LEU A 285 24.80 25.57 -20.96
CA LEU A 285 23.78 26.19 -20.11
C LEU A 285 24.41 27.05 -19.01
N GLU A 286 25.50 26.58 -18.39
CA GLU A 286 26.27 27.38 -17.44
C GLU A 286 26.82 28.66 -18.07
N GLY A 287 27.37 28.55 -19.28
CA GLY A 287 27.85 29.69 -20.06
C GLY A 287 26.75 30.72 -20.29
N LEU A 288 25.57 30.26 -20.74
CA LEU A 288 24.41 31.13 -20.97
C LEU A 288 23.94 31.82 -19.68
N LYS A 289 23.82 31.09 -18.56
CA LYS A 289 23.40 31.66 -17.27
C LYS A 289 24.40 32.71 -16.76
N ALA A 290 25.69 32.44 -16.89
CA ALA A 290 26.75 33.35 -16.46
C ALA A 290 26.76 34.64 -17.29
N VAL A 291 26.70 34.54 -18.62
CA VAL A 291 26.74 35.70 -19.51
C VAL A 291 25.52 36.60 -19.38
N LEU A 292 24.32 36.04 -19.26
CA LEU A 292 23.09 36.81 -19.02
C LEU A 292 23.22 37.66 -17.75
N THR A 293 23.70 37.04 -16.66
CA THR A 293 23.89 37.70 -15.38
C THR A 293 24.93 38.82 -15.47
N ARG A 294 26.07 38.55 -16.10
CA ARG A 294 27.18 39.51 -16.24
C ARG A 294 26.78 40.70 -17.12
N THR A 295 26.20 40.45 -18.30
CA THR A 295 25.84 41.48 -19.28
C THR A 295 24.75 42.39 -18.74
N LEU A 296 23.69 41.85 -18.14
CA LEU A 296 22.58 42.66 -17.61
C LEU A 296 23.01 43.50 -16.39
N ASN A 297 23.88 42.98 -15.51
CA ASN A 297 24.46 43.79 -14.43
C ASN A 297 25.32 44.95 -14.97
N ASN A 298 26.18 44.69 -15.96
CA ASN A 298 27.01 45.72 -16.58
C ASN A 298 26.16 46.85 -17.20
N ILE A 299 25.10 46.49 -17.91
CA ILE A 299 24.17 47.46 -18.51
C ILE A 299 23.40 48.22 -17.43
N ALA A 300 22.92 47.54 -16.38
CA ALA A 300 22.22 48.18 -15.27
C ALA A 300 23.09 49.22 -14.54
N ARG A 301 24.40 48.95 -14.38
CA ARG A 301 25.39 49.92 -13.85
C ARG A 301 25.59 51.09 -14.81
N LYS A 302 25.87 50.82 -16.09
CA LYS A 302 26.09 51.84 -17.12
C LYS A 302 24.90 52.79 -17.26
N ARG A 303 23.68 52.28 -17.06
CA ARG A 303 22.42 53.05 -17.11
C ARG A 303 21.97 53.63 -15.75
N ASN A 304 22.79 53.52 -14.70
CA ASN A 304 22.50 54.00 -13.33
C ASN A 304 21.21 53.44 -12.71
N LYS A 305 20.75 52.26 -13.14
CA LYS A 305 19.61 51.55 -12.53
C LYS A 305 20.00 50.84 -11.22
N ILE A 306 21.30 50.55 -11.04
CA ILE A 306 21.92 50.06 -9.81
C ILE A 306 23.08 51.00 -9.46
N LYS A 307 23.08 51.57 -8.26
CA LYS A 307 24.15 52.50 -7.81
C LYS A 307 25.42 51.75 -7.45
N GLU A 308 26.60 52.32 -7.63
CA GLU A 308 27.91 51.67 -7.34
C GLU A 308 28.00 50.97 -5.96
N ASN A 309 27.34 51.51 -4.95
CA ASN A 309 27.31 50.97 -3.59
C ASN A 309 26.24 49.88 -3.33
N GLU A 310 25.32 49.64 -4.27
CA GLU A 310 24.33 48.57 -4.18
C GLU A 310 24.91 47.25 -4.70
N PRO A 311 24.49 46.09 -4.15
CA PRO A 311 24.94 44.78 -4.65
C PRO A 311 24.44 44.51 -6.09
N ASN A 312 25.15 43.65 -6.81
CA ASN A 312 24.70 43.17 -8.12
C ASN A 312 23.44 42.32 -8.00
N LEU A 313 22.63 42.29 -9.06
CA LEU A 313 21.50 41.38 -9.19
C LEU A 313 22.01 39.95 -9.30
N ALA A 314 21.45 39.04 -8.50
CA ALA A 314 21.78 37.62 -8.60
C ALA A 314 21.24 37.03 -9.92
N GLY A 315 21.85 35.94 -10.38
CA GLY A 315 21.50 35.34 -11.67
C GLY A 315 20.04 34.92 -11.77
N GLU A 316 19.44 34.40 -10.69
CA GLU A 316 18.01 34.06 -10.64
C GLU A 316 17.12 35.28 -10.87
N ASN A 317 17.47 36.44 -10.31
CA ASN A 317 16.66 37.65 -10.47
C ASN A 317 16.69 38.16 -11.91
N VAL A 318 17.84 38.02 -12.57
CA VAL A 318 18.03 38.41 -13.96
C VAL A 318 17.24 37.50 -14.91
N ARG A 319 17.13 36.21 -14.57
CA ARG A 319 16.43 35.22 -15.37
C ARG A 319 14.94 35.12 -15.03
N GLU A 320 14.43 35.80 -14.02
CA GLU A 320 13.01 35.75 -13.66
C GLU A 320 12.12 36.06 -14.88
N GLY A 321 11.27 35.10 -15.25
CA GLY A 321 10.37 35.21 -16.41
C GLY A 321 11.03 35.01 -17.78
N LEU A 322 12.30 34.58 -17.82
CA LEU A 322 13.01 34.24 -19.04
C LEU A 322 12.56 32.88 -19.57
N THR A 323 12.16 32.82 -20.84
CA THR A 323 12.06 31.56 -21.59
C THR A 323 13.17 31.55 -22.62
N ALA A 324 14.00 30.49 -22.64
CA ALA A 324 15.17 30.40 -23.49
C ALA A 324 15.40 28.98 -24.01
N VAL A 325 15.90 28.87 -25.23
CA VAL A 325 16.37 27.63 -25.84
C VAL A 325 17.81 27.86 -26.32
N ILE A 326 18.73 26.99 -25.90
CA ILE A 326 20.11 26.94 -26.39
C ILE A 326 20.36 25.61 -27.08
N SER A 327 20.75 25.65 -28.35
CA SER A 327 21.17 24.50 -29.13
C SER A 327 22.64 24.66 -29.52
N VAL A 328 23.47 23.69 -29.14
CA VAL A 328 24.89 23.65 -29.50
C VAL A 328 25.16 22.45 -30.41
N LYS A 329 25.93 22.68 -31.47
CA LYS A 329 26.37 21.66 -32.42
C LYS A 329 27.88 21.49 -32.24
N VAL A 330 28.27 20.43 -31.55
CA VAL A 330 29.64 20.11 -31.15
C VAL A 330 30.13 18.92 -31.98
N PRO A 331 31.32 19.01 -32.64
CA PRO A 331 31.85 17.89 -33.41
C PRO A 331 32.13 16.63 -32.58
N GLU A 332 32.76 16.79 -31.43
CA GLU A 332 33.11 15.72 -30.48
C GLU A 332 32.49 16.02 -29.10
N PRO A 333 31.17 15.77 -28.93
CA PRO A 333 30.51 16.03 -27.66
C PRO A 333 30.89 14.97 -26.62
N GLU A 334 31.29 15.44 -25.44
CA GLU A 334 31.55 14.64 -24.26
C GLU A 334 30.39 14.82 -23.28
N PHE A 335 29.76 13.71 -22.88
CA PHE A 335 28.67 13.72 -21.90
C PHE A 335 29.10 13.07 -20.59
N GLU A 336 28.59 13.58 -19.46
CA GLU A 336 28.73 12.92 -18.16
C GLU A 336 27.82 11.68 -18.14
N GLY A 337 28.39 10.49 -18.36
CA GLY A 337 27.67 9.21 -18.33
C GLY A 337 26.94 8.84 -19.64
N GLN A 338 26.42 7.61 -19.69
CA GLN A 338 25.86 7.00 -20.91
C GLN A 338 24.53 7.61 -21.35
N THR A 339 23.74 8.14 -20.43
CA THR A 339 22.41 8.69 -20.68
C THR A 339 22.43 10.02 -21.46
N LYS A 340 23.62 10.58 -21.73
CA LYS A 340 23.85 11.82 -22.49
C LYS A 340 23.05 13.02 -21.95
N THR A 341 22.88 13.10 -20.63
CA THR A 341 22.01 14.10 -20.00
C THR A 341 22.72 15.42 -19.66
N LYS A 342 24.06 15.43 -19.57
CA LYS A 342 24.85 16.62 -19.24
C LYS A 342 26.09 16.77 -20.12
N LEU A 343 26.25 17.94 -20.74
CA LEU A 343 27.40 18.23 -21.61
C LEU A 343 28.64 18.65 -20.79
N GLY A 344 29.77 18.01 -21.03
CA GLY A 344 31.03 18.18 -20.30
C GLY A 344 32.12 19.00 -21.01
N ASN A 345 31.98 19.31 -22.30
CA ASN A 345 32.97 20.08 -23.07
C ASN A 345 33.22 21.48 -22.48
N THR A 346 34.36 21.69 -21.83
CA THR A 346 34.66 22.93 -21.10
C THR A 346 34.78 24.17 -21.98
N GLU A 347 35.24 24.01 -23.22
CA GLU A 347 35.42 25.05 -24.22
C GLU A 347 34.10 25.69 -24.66
N VAL A 348 33.01 24.91 -24.66
CA VAL A 348 31.67 25.37 -25.09
C VAL A 348 31.21 26.51 -24.19
N ARG A 349 31.48 26.46 -22.88
CA ARG A 349 31.14 27.52 -21.92
C ARG A 349 31.71 28.88 -22.33
N GLY A 350 33.00 28.92 -22.67
CA GLY A 350 33.69 30.16 -23.05
C GLY A 350 33.22 30.70 -24.40
N ILE A 351 32.86 29.82 -25.34
CA ILE A 351 32.32 30.23 -26.64
C ILE A 351 30.92 30.83 -26.48
N VAL A 352 30.04 30.18 -25.72
CA VAL A 352 28.69 30.69 -25.43
C VAL A 352 28.77 32.06 -24.75
N ASP A 353 29.63 32.21 -23.73
CA ASP A 353 29.79 33.50 -23.01
C ASP A 353 30.24 34.63 -23.95
N SER A 354 31.17 34.34 -24.87
CA SER A 354 31.66 35.33 -25.84
C SER A 354 30.58 35.73 -26.84
N LEU A 355 29.95 34.77 -27.53
CA LEU A 355 29.00 35.05 -28.62
C LEU A 355 27.72 35.69 -28.10
N VAL A 356 27.12 35.11 -27.06
CA VAL A 356 25.89 35.66 -26.48
C VAL A 356 26.16 37.00 -25.82
N GLY A 357 27.33 37.19 -25.20
CA GLY A 357 27.68 38.45 -24.53
C GLY A 357 27.78 39.62 -25.50
N GLU A 358 28.43 39.42 -26.65
CA GLU A 358 28.59 40.43 -27.70
C GLU A 358 27.23 40.78 -28.31
N THR A 359 26.52 39.79 -28.85
CA THR A 359 25.23 40.02 -29.53
C THR A 359 24.16 40.58 -28.60
N LEU A 360 24.09 40.11 -27.34
CA LEU A 360 23.13 40.62 -26.37
C LEU A 360 23.44 42.08 -25.98
N SER A 361 24.72 42.42 -25.82
CA SER A 361 25.11 43.80 -25.49
C SER A 361 24.72 44.75 -26.63
N ASP A 362 25.03 44.39 -27.87
CA ASP A 362 24.69 45.17 -29.05
C ASP A 362 23.17 45.34 -29.20
N TYR A 363 22.42 44.25 -29.03
CA TYR A 363 20.95 44.28 -29.10
C TYR A 363 20.34 45.21 -28.05
N LEU A 364 20.80 45.14 -26.79
CA LEU A 364 20.27 45.95 -25.70
C LEU A 364 20.70 47.42 -25.78
N GLU A 365 21.87 47.71 -26.37
CA GLU A 365 22.28 49.09 -26.67
C GLU A 365 21.42 49.72 -27.77
N GLN A 366 21.06 48.94 -28.80
CA GLN A 366 20.16 49.36 -29.87
C GLN A 366 18.69 49.47 -29.41
N ASN A 367 18.29 48.67 -28.42
CA ASN A 367 16.92 48.60 -27.90
C ASN A 367 16.83 49.02 -26.43
N PRO A 368 17.04 50.32 -26.10
CA PRO A 368 17.13 50.79 -24.73
C PRO A 368 15.84 50.57 -23.92
N GLN A 369 14.67 50.63 -24.55
CA GLN A 369 13.38 50.38 -23.89
C GLN A 369 13.28 48.94 -23.39
N VAL A 370 13.71 47.97 -24.20
CA VAL A 370 13.72 46.55 -23.84
C VAL A 370 14.70 46.31 -22.69
N ALA A 371 15.90 46.90 -22.78
CA ALA A 371 16.89 46.81 -21.71
C ALA A 371 16.36 47.36 -20.38
N ASP A 372 15.73 48.54 -20.40
CA ASP A 372 15.16 49.15 -19.20
C ASP A 372 14.03 48.29 -18.61
N SER A 373 13.13 47.72 -19.43
CA SER A 373 12.07 46.82 -18.96
C SER A 373 12.60 45.54 -18.32
N ILE A 374 13.61 44.89 -18.94
CA ILE A 374 14.22 43.67 -18.39
C ILE A 374 14.91 43.97 -17.05
N ILE A 375 15.68 45.07 -16.99
CA ILE A 375 16.38 45.46 -15.76
C ILE A 375 15.40 45.83 -14.66
N GLU A 376 14.31 46.55 -14.97
CA GLU A 376 13.28 46.90 -13.99
C GLU A 376 12.60 45.66 -13.41
N LYS A 377 12.26 44.67 -14.24
CA LYS A 377 11.75 43.39 -13.76
C LYS A 377 12.76 42.69 -12.86
N ALA A 378 14.03 42.62 -13.27
CA ALA A 378 15.09 42.00 -12.47
C ALA A 378 15.34 42.73 -11.13
N VAL A 379 15.23 44.07 -11.09
CA VAL A 379 15.33 44.86 -9.86
C VAL A 379 14.11 44.63 -8.96
N GLN A 380 12.91 44.50 -9.52
CA GLN A 380 11.71 44.14 -8.76
C GLN A 380 11.84 42.74 -8.14
N ALA A 381 12.28 41.76 -8.93
CA ALA A 381 12.61 40.41 -8.50
C ALA A 381 13.64 40.42 -7.35
N PHE A 382 14.72 41.18 -7.51
CA PHE A 382 15.76 41.32 -6.48
C PHE A 382 15.20 41.94 -5.18
N LYS A 383 14.38 42.99 -5.27
CA LYS A 383 13.74 43.61 -4.09
C LYS A 383 12.79 42.65 -3.39
N ALA A 384 12.01 41.88 -4.15
CA ALA A 384 11.12 40.84 -3.62
C ALA A 384 11.93 39.74 -2.93
N ALA A 385 13.02 39.27 -3.55
CA ALA A 385 13.92 38.27 -3.00
C ALA A 385 14.65 38.77 -1.74
N GLU A 386 15.09 40.04 -1.70
CA GLU A 386 15.67 40.66 -0.50
C GLU A 386 14.64 40.81 0.63
N ALA A 387 13.41 41.23 0.32
CA ALA A 387 12.34 41.33 1.30
C ALA A 387 11.98 39.94 1.86
N ALA A 388 11.91 38.93 0.99
CA ALA A 388 11.74 37.54 1.38
C ALA A 388 12.93 37.05 2.21
N ARG A 389 14.18 37.32 1.82
CA ARG A 389 15.39 37.02 2.60
C ARG A 389 15.35 37.66 3.98
N ARG A 390 14.99 38.94 4.09
CA ARG A 390 14.86 39.62 5.39
C ARG A 390 13.74 39.02 6.24
N ALA A 391 12.61 38.66 5.64
CA ALA A 391 11.54 37.96 6.33
C ALA A 391 12.00 36.56 6.80
N ARG A 392 12.72 35.83 5.94
CA ARG A 392 13.33 34.53 6.23
C ARG A 392 14.38 34.62 7.34
N ASP A 393 15.27 35.60 7.31
CA ASP A 393 16.28 35.84 8.34
C ASP A 393 15.65 36.26 9.67
N LEU A 394 14.54 37.01 9.64
CA LEU A 394 13.76 37.34 10.84
C LEU A 394 13.14 36.08 11.46
N VAL A 395 12.64 35.16 10.63
CA VAL A 395 12.12 33.85 11.05
C VAL A 395 13.26 32.93 11.52
N ARG A 396 14.40 32.91 10.82
CA ARG A 396 15.59 32.12 11.15
C ARG A 396 16.20 32.57 12.47
N ARG A 397 16.29 33.88 12.74
CA ARG A 397 16.73 34.42 14.04
C ARG A 397 15.78 34.05 15.18
N LYS A 398 14.47 33.94 14.94
CA LYS A 398 13.52 33.38 15.90
C LYS A 398 13.73 31.87 16.10
N SER A 399 14.00 31.13 15.03
CA SER A 399 14.26 29.67 15.03
C SER A 399 15.66 29.24 15.51
N VAL A 400 16.61 30.16 15.72
CA VAL A 400 17.93 29.84 16.31
C VAL A 400 17.88 29.90 17.84
N LEU A 401 16.96 30.70 18.40
CA LEU A 401 16.70 30.77 19.84
C LEU A 401 15.73 29.67 20.34
N GLU A 402 14.91 29.11 19.45
CA GLU A 402 14.06 27.95 19.69
C GLU A 402 14.47 26.85 18.71
N SER A 403 15.04 25.73 19.17
CA SER A 403 15.25 24.53 18.35
C SER A 403 13.99 24.23 17.55
N SER A 404 14.00 24.46 16.23
CA SER A 404 12.77 24.49 15.42
C SER A 404 11.94 23.24 15.68
N PRO A 405 10.77 23.34 16.34
CA PRO A 405 9.92 22.18 16.52
C PRO A 405 9.45 21.77 15.12
N LEU A 406 9.64 20.49 14.78
CA LEU A 406 9.00 19.88 13.62
C LEU A 406 7.52 20.32 13.58
N PRO A 407 6.94 20.56 12.39
CA PRO A 407 5.54 20.98 12.30
C PRO A 407 4.69 20.07 13.20
N GLY A 408 3.92 20.62 14.15
CA GLY A 408 3.24 19.82 15.17
C GLY A 408 2.26 18.77 14.62
N LYS A 409 1.93 18.87 13.32
CA LYS A 409 1.11 17.92 12.57
C LYS A 409 1.90 16.77 11.94
N LEU A 410 3.20 16.92 11.72
CA LEU A 410 4.07 15.88 11.17
C LEU A 410 4.19 14.72 12.16
N ALA A 411 3.86 13.53 11.69
CA ALA A 411 4.17 12.28 12.37
C ALA A 411 5.45 11.71 11.75
N ASP A 412 6.61 11.97 12.37
CA ASP A 412 7.91 11.56 11.84
C ASP A 412 8.16 10.04 11.96
N CYS A 413 9.18 9.53 11.27
CA CYS A 413 9.72 8.17 11.41
C CYS A 413 10.96 8.12 12.31
N SER A 414 11.37 6.94 12.74
CA SER A 414 12.57 6.77 13.57
C SER A 414 13.87 6.68 12.78
N GLU A 415 13.81 6.21 11.53
CA GLU A 415 14.94 6.14 10.61
C GLU A 415 15.41 7.56 10.28
N ARG A 416 16.74 7.72 10.24
CA ARG A 416 17.41 8.99 10.00
C ARG A 416 18.10 9.04 8.65
N ASP A 417 18.34 7.88 8.04
CA ASP A 417 18.86 7.76 6.68
C ASP A 417 17.79 8.21 5.67
N PRO A 418 17.99 9.31 4.94
CA PRO A 418 17.03 9.81 3.96
C PRO A 418 16.72 8.81 2.83
N GLU A 419 17.68 7.96 2.44
CA GLU A 419 17.50 6.96 1.37
C GLU A 419 16.48 5.90 1.74
N ARG A 420 16.41 5.56 3.03
CA ARG A 420 15.51 4.54 3.57
C ARG A 420 14.19 5.13 4.05
N SER A 421 14.14 6.45 4.23
CA SER A 421 13.00 7.14 4.81
C SER A 421 12.04 7.66 3.75
N GLU A 422 10.76 7.53 4.02
CA GLU A 422 9.67 7.94 3.13
C GLU A 422 8.73 8.88 3.89
N ILE A 423 8.05 9.77 3.18
CA ILE A 423 7.02 10.65 3.75
C ILE A 423 5.76 10.59 2.91
N TYR A 424 4.63 10.38 3.57
CA TYR A 424 3.31 10.38 2.98
C TYR A 424 2.62 11.71 3.24
N ILE A 425 2.23 12.40 2.17
CA ILE A 425 1.45 13.63 2.24
C ILE A 425 -0.02 13.26 2.03
N VAL A 426 -0.85 13.48 3.06
CA VAL A 426 -2.24 12.99 3.10
C VAL A 426 -3.25 14.12 3.25
N GLU A 427 -4.46 13.94 2.71
CA GLU A 427 -5.55 14.90 2.83
C GLU A 427 -6.31 14.76 4.16
N GLY A 428 -6.44 15.86 4.90
CA GLY A 428 -7.25 15.97 6.11
C GLY A 428 -6.60 15.43 7.40
N ASP A 429 -7.15 15.86 8.54
CA ASP A 429 -6.85 15.29 9.87
C ASP A 429 -7.62 13.96 10.11
N SER A 430 -8.16 13.33 9.05
CA SER A 430 -9.29 12.38 9.04
C SER A 430 -8.99 10.98 9.64
N ALA A 431 -8.17 10.94 10.67
CA ALA A 431 -7.65 9.74 11.26
C ALA A 431 -7.35 9.93 12.76
N GLY A 432 -8.07 10.79 13.51
CA GLY A 432 -7.67 11.14 14.87
C GLY A 432 -8.79 11.46 15.85
N GLY A 433 -9.64 10.48 16.16
CA GLY A 433 -10.59 10.56 17.26
C GLY A 433 -9.88 10.52 18.63
N CYS A 434 -10.28 11.35 19.60
CA CYS A 434 -9.60 11.49 20.90
C CYS A 434 -10.62 11.65 22.06
N PHE A 435 -10.21 11.35 23.30
CA PHE A 435 -11.07 11.38 24.51
C PHE A 435 -10.70 12.53 25.46
N GLN A 436 -11.65 13.00 26.28
CA GLN A 436 -11.31 13.91 27.38
C GLN A 436 -10.38 13.22 28.39
N GLY A 437 -9.45 13.97 28.97
CA GLY A 437 -8.44 13.43 29.87
C GLY A 437 -8.94 12.74 31.14
N ASP A 438 -10.20 12.98 31.53
CA ASP A 438 -10.83 12.37 32.71
C ASP A 438 -11.55 11.05 32.39
N THR A 439 -11.66 10.69 31.10
CA THR A 439 -12.21 9.39 30.69
C THR A 439 -11.30 8.27 31.16
N GLU A 440 -11.88 7.22 31.72
CA GLU A 440 -11.15 6.10 32.34
C GLU A 440 -11.07 4.87 31.43
N ILE A 441 -9.94 4.17 31.51
CA ILE A 441 -9.65 2.93 30.78
C ILE A 441 -9.66 1.75 31.75
N ALA A 442 -10.28 0.64 31.35
CA ALA A 442 -10.25 -0.60 32.12
C ALA A 442 -8.92 -1.34 31.89
N LEU A 443 -8.12 -1.50 32.96
CA LEU A 443 -6.83 -2.18 32.89
C LEU A 443 -6.91 -3.63 33.39
N ALA A 444 -5.98 -4.46 32.89
CA ALA A 444 -5.84 -5.87 33.28
C ALA A 444 -5.31 -6.06 34.72
N ASP A 445 -4.76 -5.03 35.34
CA ASP A 445 -4.33 -5.05 36.75
C ASP A 445 -5.48 -4.81 37.75
N GLY A 446 -6.72 -4.70 37.25
CA GLY A 446 -7.93 -4.46 38.04
C GLY A 446 -8.23 -2.99 38.31
N ARG A 447 -7.34 -2.06 37.94
CA ARG A 447 -7.57 -0.61 38.09
C ARG A 447 -8.37 -0.03 36.92
N SER A 448 -9.12 1.02 37.20
CA SER A 448 -9.61 1.97 36.19
C SER A 448 -8.87 3.28 36.41
N ILE A 449 -8.17 3.78 35.40
CA ILE A 449 -7.42 5.05 35.50
C ILE A 449 -7.74 5.97 34.34
N SER A 450 -7.69 7.28 34.60
CA SER A 450 -7.97 8.28 33.57
C SER A 450 -6.82 8.43 32.58
N PHE A 451 -7.10 8.93 31.37
CA PHE A 451 -6.05 9.25 30.40
C PHE A 451 -4.96 10.18 30.96
N LYS A 452 -5.32 11.17 31.79
CA LYS A 452 -4.34 12.05 32.46
C LYS A 452 -3.40 11.27 33.39
N GLN A 453 -3.95 10.36 34.19
CA GLN A 453 -3.16 9.52 35.10
C GLN A 453 -2.29 8.54 34.32
N LEU A 454 -2.82 7.94 33.26
CA LEU A 454 -2.10 7.03 32.39
C LEU A 454 -0.89 7.70 31.73
N VAL A 455 -1.02 8.95 31.26
CA VAL A 455 0.11 9.75 30.74
C VAL A 455 1.18 9.96 31.81
N ALA A 456 0.78 10.29 33.04
CA ALA A 456 1.70 10.52 34.14
C ALA A 456 2.44 9.23 34.57
N GLU A 457 1.72 8.13 34.74
CA GLU A 457 2.28 6.83 35.11
C GLU A 457 3.21 6.28 34.00
N GLN A 458 2.87 6.49 32.72
CA GLN A 458 3.73 6.08 31.61
C GLN A 458 4.99 6.95 31.50
N ALA A 459 4.93 8.24 31.84
CA ALA A 459 6.11 9.11 31.92
C ALA A 459 7.09 8.69 33.04
N GLU A 460 6.58 8.04 34.09
CA GLU A 460 7.38 7.40 35.14
C GLU A 460 7.93 6.01 34.74
N GLY A 461 7.60 5.53 33.53
CA GLY A 461 8.08 4.26 32.99
C GLY A 461 7.24 3.04 33.39
N LYS A 462 6.02 3.22 33.92
CA LYS A 462 5.12 2.09 34.24
C LYS A 462 4.47 1.53 32.97
N GLU A 463 4.34 0.21 32.91
CA GLU A 463 3.66 -0.49 31.81
C GLU A 463 2.19 -0.80 32.16
N HIS A 464 1.29 -0.55 31.22
CA HIS A 464 -0.15 -0.75 31.37
C HIS A 464 -0.68 -1.67 30.27
N PHE A 465 -1.72 -2.44 30.60
CA PHE A 465 -2.35 -3.39 29.69
C PHE A 465 -3.87 -3.25 29.77
N CYS A 466 -4.55 -3.20 28.63
CA CYS A 466 -6.00 -3.01 28.53
C CYS A 466 -6.67 -4.17 27.79
N TYR A 467 -8.00 -4.25 27.90
CA TYR A 467 -8.81 -5.24 27.21
C TYR A 467 -9.07 -4.85 25.76
N THR A 468 -9.03 -5.82 24.86
CA THR A 468 -9.21 -5.63 23.40
C THR A 468 -10.08 -6.73 22.80
N ILE A 469 -10.66 -6.49 21.62
CA ILE A 469 -11.30 -7.51 20.78
C ILE A 469 -10.38 -7.82 19.60
N ARG A 470 -10.05 -9.10 19.40
CA ARG A 470 -9.20 -9.58 18.30
C ARG A 470 -10.02 -9.71 17.01
N HIS A 471 -9.33 -9.87 15.87
CA HIS A 471 -9.97 -9.98 14.54
C HIS A 471 -10.92 -11.18 14.39
N ASP A 472 -10.75 -12.22 15.20
CA ASP A 472 -11.64 -13.39 15.25
C ASP A 472 -12.87 -13.18 16.17
N GLY A 473 -13.02 -11.98 16.73
CA GLY A 473 -14.09 -11.61 17.67
C GLY A 473 -13.84 -12.06 19.11
N THR A 474 -12.67 -12.64 19.42
CA THR A 474 -12.33 -13.08 20.77
C THR A 474 -11.80 -11.95 21.64
N ILE A 475 -12.06 -12.00 22.96
CA ILE A 475 -11.48 -11.05 23.91
C ILE A 475 -9.99 -11.32 24.16
N GLY A 476 -9.20 -10.25 24.22
CA GLY A 476 -7.77 -10.27 24.47
C GLY A 476 -7.32 -9.18 25.44
N VAL A 477 -6.02 -9.21 25.78
CA VAL A 477 -5.32 -8.17 26.53
C VAL A 477 -4.13 -7.71 25.70
N GLU A 478 -3.85 -6.41 25.71
CA GLU A 478 -2.76 -5.83 24.92
C GLU A 478 -2.09 -4.67 25.67
N ARG A 479 -0.81 -4.41 25.36
CA ARG A 479 -0.04 -3.35 26.00
C ARG A 479 -0.47 -1.96 25.52
N VAL A 480 -0.69 -1.04 26.46
CA VAL A 480 -0.96 0.36 26.17
C VAL A 480 0.36 1.11 25.98
N ILE A 481 0.52 1.79 24.84
CA ILE A 481 1.70 2.59 24.53
C ILE A 481 1.33 4.03 24.15
N ASN A 482 2.28 4.95 24.32
CA ASN A 482 2.21 6.33 23.83
C ASN A 482 0.96 7.14 24.27
N ALA A 483 0.51 6.98 25.53
CA ALA A 483 -0.52 7.84 26.11
C ALA A 483 -0.07 9.30 26.04
N ARG A 484 -0.88 10.18 25.42
CA ARG A 484 -0.52 11.59 25.23
C ARG A 484 -1.72 12.50 24.99
N ILE A 485 -1.51 13.80 25.20
CA ILE A 485 -2.41 14.84 24.69
C ILE A 485 -2.25 14.92 23.17
N THR A 486 -3.35 14.85 22.44
CA THR A 486 -3.38 14.91 20.97
C THR A 486 -3.82 16.26 20.44
N LYS A 487 -4.81 16.91 21.07
CA LYS A 487 -5.29 18.25 20.73
C LYS A 487 -5.62 19.02 22.01
N LYS A 488 -5.32 20.32 22.04
CA LYS A 488 -5.73 21.22 23.12
C LYS A 488 -6.96 22.01 22.71
N ASN A 489 -7.87 22.27 23.66
CA ASN A 489 -9.13 23.00 23.41
C ASN A 489 -9.91 22.47 22.19
N ALA A 490 -10.13 21.15 22.11
CA ALA A 490 -10.91 20.53 21.05
C ALA A 490 -12.42 20.61 21.33
N GLU A 491 -13.21 20.64 20.26
CA GLU A 491 -14.67 20.47 20.33
C GLU A 491 -14.98 19.00 20.62
N VAL A 492 -15.90 18.77 21.56
CA VAL A 492 -16.25 17.43 22.04
C VAL A 492 -17.76 17.26 22.10
N ILE A 493 -18.17 15.99 22.12
CA ILE A 493 -19.54 15.58 22.37
C ILE A 493 -19.57 14.63 23.56
N LYS A 494 -20.68 14.66 24.29
CA LYS A 494 -20.97 13.77 25.41
C LYS A 494 -21.90 12.67 24.94
N VAL A 495 -21.45 11.43 25.04
CA VAL A 495 -22.25 10.22 24.77
C VAL A 495 -22.65 9.63 26.12
N THR A 496 -23.95 9.58 26.39
CA THR A 496 -24.50 8.97 27.62
C THR A 496 -24.96 7.55 27.30
N LEU A 497 -24.54 6.58 28.11
CA LEU A 497 -24.93 5.17 27.99
C LEU A 497 -26.13 4.85 28.90
N ASP A 498 -26.78 3.74 28.62
CA ASP A 498 -27.93 3.19 29.37
C ASP A 498 -27.63 2.83 30.83
N ASN A 499 -26.37 2.50 31.14
CA ASN A 499 -25.88 2.27 32.50
C ASN A 499 -25.62 3.57 33.29
N GLY A 500 -25.88 4.75 32.69
CA GLY A 500 -25.67 6.06 33.31
C GLY A 500 -24.26 6.62 33.17
N GLU A 501 -23.31 5.86 32.61
CA GLU A 501 -21.95 6.33 32.34
C GLU A 501 -21.91 7.33 31.19
N THR A 502 -20.96 8.27 31.24
CA THR A 502 -20.83 9.32 30.22
C THR A 502 -19.42 9.37 29.64
N ILE A 503 -19.33 9.37 28.31
CA ILE A 503 -18.07 9.39 27.57
C ILE A 503 -17.98 10.70 26.79
N ILE A 504 -16.92 11.47 27.04
CA ILE A 504 -16.68 12.74 26.33
C ILE A 504 -15.54 12.55 25.34
N CYS A 505 -15.83 12.73 24.05
CA CYS A 505 -14.89 12.46 22.97
C CYS A 505 -15.08 13.42 21.79
N THR A 506 -14.13 13.42 20.86
CA THR A 506 -14.26 14.22 19.63
C THR A 506 -15.39 13.69 18.73
N PRO A 507 -16.09 14.57 17.99
CA PRO A 507 -17.22 14.22 17.12
C PRO A 507 -17.00 13.04 16.14
N ASP A 508 -15.76 12.84 15.72
CA ASP A 508 -15.28 11.85 14.75
C ASP A 508 -14.81 10.53 15.38
N HIS A 509 -14.76 10.43 16.72
CA HIS A 509 -14.27 9.23 17.39
C HIS A 509 -15.19 8.03 17.13
N ARG A 510 -14.62 6.86 16.80
CA ARG A 510 -15.41 5.69 16.38
C ARG A 510 -15.65 4.71 17.53
N PHE A 511 -16.91 4.33 17.73
CA PHE A 511 -17.34 3.31 18.68
C PHE A 511 -17.56 1.97 17.97
N MET A 512 -17.20 0.86 18.63
CA MET A 512 -17.43 -0.48 18.09
C MET A 512 -18.88 -0.92 18.32
N LEU A 513 -19.57 -1.30 17.26
CA LEU A 513 -20.89 -1.93 17.30
C LEU A 513 -20.77 -3.43 17.60
N ARG A 514 -21.88 -4.05 18.01
CA ARG A 514 -21.92 -5.48 18.37
C ARG A 514 -21.55 -6.43 17.23
N ASP A 515 -21.73 -6.01 15.98
CA ASP A 515 -21.32 -6.78 14.80
C ASP A 515 -19.81 -6.66 14.49
N GLY A 516 -19.07 -5.88 15.28
CA GLY A 516 -17.64 -5.60 15.09
C GLY A 516 -17.35 -4.43 14.14
N SER A 517 -18.38 -3.82 13.53
CA SER A 517 -18.23 -2.61 12.72
C SER A 517 -18.08 -1.36 13.59
N TYR A 518 -17.72 -0.23 12.98
CA TYR A 518 -17.44 1.02 13.70
C TYR A 518 -18.30 2.18 13.21
N LYS A 519 -18.79 3.00 14.13
CA LYS A 519 -19.59 4.20 13.83
C LYS A 519 -19.02 5.44 14.53
N PRO A 520 -18.89 6.60 13.84
CA PRO A 520 -18.46 7.85 14.47
C PRO A 520 -19.45 8.30 15.56
N ALA A 521 -18.94 8.95 16.60
CA ALA A 521 -19.69 9.38 17.77
C ALA A 521 -20.85 10.33 17.42
N THR A 522 -20.68 11.20 16.41
CA THR A 522 -21.77 12.05 15.88
C THR A 522 -22.85 11.32 15.10
N SER A 523 -22.54 10.14 14.59
CA SER A 523 -23.47 9.34 13.78
C SER A 523 -24.14 8.24 14.59
N LEU A 524 -23.79 8.10 15.88
CA LEU A 524 -24.48 7.21 16.79
C LEU A 524 -25.93 7.67 16.96
N THR A 525 -26.84 6.71 17.10
CA THR A 525 -28.26 6.95 17.41
C THR A 525 -28.64 6.12 18.62
N PRO A 526 -29.78 6.44 19.29
CA PRO A 526 -30.27 5.61 20.39
C PRO A 526 -30.64 4.17 20.02
N ASP A 527 -30.63 3.84 18.74
CA ASP A 527 -30.84 2.49 18.21
C ASP A 527 -29.57 1.67 18.06
N ASP A 528 -28.40 2.30 18.11
CA ASP A 528 -27.12 1.61 18.01
C ASP A 528 -26.77 0.90 19.32
N SER A 529 -26.34 -0.36 19.22
CA SER A 529 -25.87 -1.17 20.34
C SER A 529 -24.36 -1.35 20.28
N LEU A 530 -23.66 -0.91 21.33
CA LEU A 530 -22.21 -0.92 21.39
C LEU A 530 -21.66 -2.26 21.89
N MET A 531 -20.43 -2.60 21.51
CA MET A 531 -19.75 -3.82 21.96
C MET A 531 -19.42 -3.72 23.47
N PRO A 532 -19.96 -4.60 24.33
CA PRO A 532 -19.80 -4.50 25.78
C PRO A 532 -18.55 -5.21 26.31
N LEU A 533 -17.97 -4.69 27.39
CA LEU A 533 -17.01 -5.39 28.26
C LEU A 533 -17.73 -5.87 29.52
N TYR A 534 -17.95 -7.18 29.65
CA TYR A 534 -18.48 -7.78 30.89
C TYR A 534 -17.38 -8.42 31.72
N ARG A 535 -17.41 -8.15 33.03
CA ARG A 535 -16.47 -8.69 34.02
C ARG A 535 -17.23 -9.23 35.22
N LYS A 536 -16.74 -10.32 35.83
CA LYS A 536 -17.24 -10.85 37.10
C LYS A 536 -16.12 -11.54 37.88
N LEU A 537 -16.37 -11.85 39.15
CA LEU A 537 -15.49 -12.71 39.95
C LEU A 537 -15.98 -14.15 39.90
N SER A 538 -15.05 -15.10 39.91
CA SER A 538 -15.36 -16.53 39.94
C SER A 538 -15.91 -16.96 41.30
N ASP A 539 -17.01 -17.71 41.26
CA ASP A 539 -17.68 -18.30 42.43
C ASP A 539 -17.60 -19.83 42.34
N THR A 540 -17.42 -20.50 43.48
CA THR A 540 -17.36 -21.98 43.58
C THR A 540 -18.75 -22.63 43.56
N GLY A 541 -19.82 -21.84 43.66
CA GLY A 541 -21.19 -22.28 43.45
C GLY A 541 -21.59 -22.49 41.98
N GLU A 542 -20.79 -22.01 41.02
CA GLU A 542 -21.10 -22.11 39.58
C GLU A 542 -20.61 -23.44 38.95
N PRO A 543 -21.41 -24.09 38.09
CA PRO A 543 -21.01 -25.34 37.42
C PRO A 543 -19.73 -25.15 36.59
N GLY A 544 -18.64 -25.81 36.99
CA GLY A 544 -17.36 -25.79 36.26
C GLY A 544 -16.28 -24.86 36.84
N SER A 545 -16.56 -24.13 37.93
CA SER A 545 -15.59 -23.27 38.61
C SER A 545 -15.07 -23.94 39.89
N THR A 546 -13.79 -24.35 39.90
CA THR A 546 -13.12 -24.96 41.07
C THR A 546 -12.33 -23.95 41.92
N ILE A 547 -12.38 -22.66 41.57
CA ILE A 547 -11.54 -21.61 42.18
C ILE A 547 -12.34 -20.32 42.45
N GLU A 548 -12.23 -19.80 43.66
CA GLU A 548 -12.95 -18.59 44.12
C GLU A 548 -12.08 -17.33 44.03
N GLY A 549 -12.70 -16.22 43.60
CA GLY A 549 -12.16 -14.88 43.69
C GLY A 549 -11.16 -14.49 42.58
N TYR A 550 -11.20 -15.14 41.42
CA TYR A 550 -10.46 -14.71 40.23
C TYR A 550 -11.34 -13.87 39.32
N GLU A 551 -10.77 -12.85 38.68
CA GLU A 551 -11.49 -12.08 37.66
C GLU A 551 -11.71 -12.91 36.39
N MET A 552 -12.92 -12.82 35.86
CA MET A 552 -13.34 -13.42 34.61
C MET A 552 -13.90 -12.34 33.69
N VAL A 553 -13.58 -12.45 32.39
CA VAL A 553 -14.09 -11.61 31.33
C VAL A 553 -14.92 -12.41 30.35
N TRP A 554 -15.98 -11.80 29.83
CA TRP A 554 -16.84 -12.44 28.84
C TRP A 554 -16.20 -12.46 27.46
N ASN A 555 -16.21 -13.61 26.78
CA ASN A 555 -15.78 -13.73 25.41
C ASN A 555 -16.97 -13.66 24.43
N PRO A 556 -17.12 -12.59 23.62
CA PRO A 556 -18.26 -12.44 22.73
C PRO A 556 -18.36 -13.52 21.64
N ALA A 557 -17.23 -14.03 21.14
CA ALA A 557 -17.21 -15.03 20.06
C ALA A 557 -17.62 -16.44 20.53
N SER A 558 -17.19 -16.87 21.72
CA SER A 558 -17.48 -18.20 22.24
C SER A 558 -18.65 -18.24 23.23
N ASP A 559 -19.24 -17.10 23.56
CA ASP A 559 -20.38 -16.99 24.48
C ASP A 559 -20.07 -17.62 25.85
N SER A 560 -18.85 -17.39 26.35
CA SER A 560 -18.33 -18.04 27.56
C SER A 560 -17.46 -17.10 28.41
N TRP A 561 -17.46 -17.33 29.73
CA TRP A 561 -16.57 -16.64 30.65
C TRP A 561 -15.15 -17.23 30.62
N LEU A 562 -14.14 -16.37 30.49
CA LEU A 562 -12.73 -16.73 30.50
C LEU A 562 -12.05 -16.07 31.70
N PHE A 563 -11.13 -16.78 32.36
CA PHE A 563 -10.33 -16.18 33.42
C PHE A 563 -9.33 -15.17 32.86
N THR A 564 -9.28 -13.95 33.42
CA THR A 564 -8.43 -12.88 32.91
C THR A 564 -6.94 -13.27 32.90
N HIS A 565 -6.47 -13.97 33.94
CA HIS A 565 -5.07 -14.43 34.00
C HIS A 565 -4.72 -15.43 32.88
N LEU A 566 -5.68 -16.21 32.37
CA LEU A 566 -5.46 -17.07 31.19
C LEU A 566 -5.36 -16.24 29.91
N VAL A 567 -6.19 -15.21 29.77
CA VAL A 567 -6.13 -14.28 28.64
C VAL A 567 -4.77 -13.54 28.62
N ALA A 568 -4.27 -13.13 29.78
CA ALA A 568 -2.95 -12.52 29.93
C ALA A 568 -1.77 -13.51 29.70
N ASP A 569 -1.88 -14.77 30.15
CA ASP A 569 -0.92 -15.83 29.83
C ASP A 569 -0.85 -16.10 28.31
N TRP A 570 -1.99 -16.12 27.62
CA TRP A 570 -2.04 -16.26 26.17
C TRP A 570 -1.33 -15.12 25.45
N TYR A 571 -1.44 -13.88 25.96
CA TYR A 571 -0.68 -12.74 25.45
C TYR A 571 0.83 -12.96 25.60
N ASN A 572 1.33 -13.37 26.78
CA ASN A 572 2.76 -13.61 27.00
C ASN A 572 3.33 -14.71 26.10
N ARG A 573 2.57 -15.80 25.91
CA ARG A 573 2.94 -16.89 24.99
C ARG A 573 3.02 -16.41 23.55
N TRP A 574 2.03 -15.62 23.12
CA TRP A 574 2.03 -15.05 21.77
C TRP A 574 3.19 -14.09 21.54
N ARG A 575 3.58 -13.32 22.56
CA ARG A 575 4.74 -12.41 22.53
C ARG A 575 6.09 -13.10 22.67
N GLY A 576 6.12 -14.41 22.90
CA GLY A 576 7.34 -15.19 23.07
C GLY A 576 8.10 -14.88 24.36
N VAL A 577 7.41 -14.39 25.41
CA VAL A 577 8.03 -14.13 26.72
C VAL A 577 8.47 -15.44 27.38
N TYR A 578 7.67 -16.49 27.21
CA TYR A 578 7.98 -17.86 27.60
C TYR A 578 7.25 -18.86 26.68
N SER A 579 7.80 -20.06 26.55
CA SER A 579 7.22 -21.16 25.78
C SER A 579 6.30 -22.05 26.63
N VAL A 580 5.48 -22.90 26.00
CA VAL A 580 4.63 -23.87 26.71
C VAL A 580 5.47 -24.90 27.47
N GLU A 581 6.68 -25.15 26.99
CA GLU A 581 7.61 -26.17 27.50
C GLU A 581 8.33 -25.73 28.79
N GLU A 582 8.30 -24.43 29.12
CA GLU A 582 8.95 -23.86 30.31
C GLU A 582 8.11 -24.01 31.61
N GLY A 583 6.86 -24.45 31.53
CA GLY A 583 6.06 -24.76 32.72
C GLY A 583 4.56 -24.91 32.47
N GLU A 584 3.94 -25.86 33.18
CA GLU A 584 2.50 -26.16 33.04
C GLU A 584 1.60 -25.27 33.89
N HIS A 585 2.15 -24.63 34.95
CA HIS A 585 1.37 -23.82 35.90
C HIS A 585 1.63 -22.32 35.73
N CYS A 586 0.57 -21.54 35.51
CA CYS A 586 0.62 -20.07 35.54
C CYS A 586 0.40 -19.58 36.98
N HIS A 587 1.25 -18.67 37.45
CA HIS A 587 1.24 -18.15 38.83
C HIS A 587 1.46 -16.63 38.86
N HIS A 588 0.67 -15.92 39.67
CA HIS A 588 0.86 -14.48 39.95
C HIS A 588 2.08 -14.26 40.84
N ILE A 589 3.06 -13.47 40.40
CA ILE A 589 4.32 -13.24 41.14
C ILE A 589 4.04 -12.59 42.50
N ASP A 590 3.08 -11.66 42.56
CA ASP A 590 2.67 -10.93 43.76
C ASP A 590 1.59 -11.63 44.62
N PHE A 591 1.13 -12.82 44.23
CA PHE A 591 0.02 -13.56 44.84
C PHE A 591 -1.34 -12.83 44.85
N ASN A 592 -1.48 -11.73 44.09
CA ASN A 592 -2.74 -11.00 43.93
C ASN A 592 -3.52 -11.50 42.71
N LYS A 593 -4.63 -12.20 42.98
CA LYS A 593 -5.51 -12.82 41.97
C LYS A 593 -6.17 -11.83 40.99
N LEU A 594 -6.21 -10.54 41.34
CA LEU A 594 -6.82 -9.49 40.54
C LEU A 594 -5.81 -8.73 39.68
N ASN A 595 -4.51 -8.85 39.98
CA ASN A 595 -3.46 -8.21 39.18
C ASN A 595 -3.08 -9.11 38.00
N ASN A 596 -3.89 -9.08 36.95
CA ASN A 596 -3.68 -9.89 35.75
C ASN A 596 -2.82 -9.18 34.70
N ASN A 597 -1.98 -8.23 35.14
CA ASN A 597 -0.96 -7.65 34.26
C ASN A 597 -0.06 -8.77 33.72
N PRO A 598 0.16 -8.88 32.40
CA PRO A 598 1.04 -9.91 31.85
C PRO A 598 2.45 -9.93 32.47
N THR A 599 2.97 -8.79 32.96
CA THR A 599 4.26 -8.73 33.66
C THR A 599 4.26 -9.36 35.05
N ASN A 600 3.08 -9.59 35.64
CA ASN A 600 2.89 -10.21 36.95
C ASN A 600 2.66 -11.73 36.86
N LEU A 601 2.73 -12.32 35.66
CA LEU A 601 2.49 -13.76 35.45
C LEU A 601 3.78 -14.49 35.07
N GLN A 602 4.05 -15.59 35.74
CA GLN A 602 5.13 -16.51 35.39
C GLN A 602 4.63 -17.94 35.23
N ARG A 603 5.28 -18.71 34.36
CA ARG A 603 5.07 -20.16 34.25
C ARG A 603 6.14 -20.90 35.01
N LEU A 604 5.73 -21.90 35.78
CA LEU A 604 6.60 -22.76 36.57
C LEU A 604 6.35 -24.22 36.18
N SER A 605 7.41 -25.02 36.15
CA SER A 605 7.30 -26.49 36.11
C SER A 605 6.53 -26.97 37.35
N SER A 606 5.87 -28.13 37.28
CA SER A 606 5.17 -28.66 38.45
C SER A 606 6.10 -28.85 39.65
N ALA A 607 7.38 -29.20 39.41
CA ALA A 607 8.39 -29.35 40.45
C ALA A 607 8.78 -28.00 41.11
N ASP A 608 8.99 -26.96 40.31
CA ASP A 608 9.36 -25.62 40.79
C ASP A 608 8.17 -24.91 41.45
N TYR A 609 6.96 -25.09 40.91
CA TYR A 609 5.71 -24.64 41.52
C TYR A 609 5.53 -25.28 42.91
N LEU A 610 5.69 -26.60 43.01
CA LEU A 610 5.66 -27.31 44.31
C LEU A 610 6.81 -26.90 45.24
N ALA A 611 7.98 -26.54 44.72
CA ALA A 611 9.09 -26.02 45.52
C ALA A 611 8.82 -24.61 46.06
N LEU A 612 8.26 -23.72 45.23
CA LEU A 612 7.81 -22.38 45.61
C LEU A 612 6.72 -22.44 46.69
N HIS A 613 5.74 -23.32 46.51
CA HIS A 613 4.69 -23.57 47.50
C HIS A 613 5.23 -24.21 48.79
N ARG A 614 6.28 -25.06 48.71
CA ARG A 614 6.99 -25.58 49.89
C ARG A 614 7.77 -24.50 50.63
N HIS A 615 8.39 -23.57 49.91
CA HIS A 615 9.12 -22.45 50.51
C HIS A 615 8.19 -21.44 51.18
N HIS A 616 6.96 -21.31 50.68
CA HIS A 616 5.90 -20.48 51.25
C HIS A 616 4.86 -21.27 52.06
N ILE A 617 5.19 -22.49 52.49
CA ILE A 617 4.24 -23.37 53.18
C ILE A 617 3.77 -22.74 54.49
N GLU A 618 4.64 -22.01 55.19
CA GLU A 618 4.34 -21.25 56.42
C GLU A 618 3.31 -20.13 56.20
N LYS A 619 3.25 -19.55 54.99
CA LYS A 619 2.29 -18.51 54.60
C LYS A 619 0.98 -19.09 54.02
N THR A 620 0.94 -20.40 53.73
CA THR A 620 -0.18 -21.08 53.07
C THR A 620 -0.69 -22.28 53.90
N LEU A 621 -0.16 -23.49 53.67
CA LEU A 621 -0.66 -24.75 54.22
C LEU A 621 -0.31 -25.01 55.70
N HIS A 622 0.80 -24.46 56.20
CA HIS A 622 1.24 -24.61 57.59
C HIS A 622 0.71 -23.49 58.50
N ARG A 623 -0.20 -22.65 58.01
CA ARG A 623 -0.92 -21.74 58.88
C ARG A 623 -1.72 -22.55 59.92
N PRO A 624 -1.70 -22.17 61.22
CA PRO A 624 -2.36 -22.92 62.27
C PRO A 624 -3.85 -23.19 62.01
N ASP A 625 -4.54 -22.26 61.36
CA ASP A 625 -5.96 -22.39 61.01
C ASP A 625 -6.22 -23.36 59.85
N VAL A 626 -5.26 -23.53 58.93
CA VAL A 626 -5.38 -24.43 57.77
C VAL A 626 -5.09 -25.87 58.16
N ILE A 627 -4.11 -26.11 59.05
CA ILE A 627 -3.79 -27.44 59.57
C ILE A 627 -5.00 -28.06 60.29
N GLU A 628 -5.68 -27.28 61.12
CA GLU A 628 -6.84 -27.78 61.86
C GLU A 628 -8.03 -28.05 60.92
N LYS A 629 -8.25 -27.22 59.89
CA LYS A 629 -9.23 -27.48 58.83
C LYS A 629 -8.95 -28.79 58.07
N CYS A 630 -7.70 -29.05 57.69
CA CYS A 630 -7.31 -30.29 57.02
C CYS A 630 -7.52 -31.54 57.89
N ARG A 631 -7.27 -31.43 59.21
CA ARG A 631 -7.48 -32.54 60.15
C ARG A 631 -8.95 -32.92 60.25
N GLN A 632 -9.83 -31.92 60.29
CA GLN A 632 -11.27 -32.11 60.34
C GLN A 632 -11.81 -32.68 59.01
N LEU A 633 -11.31 -32.18 57.87
CA LEU A 633 -11.70 -32.69 56.54
C LEU A 633 -11.33 -34.16 56.31
N ARG A 634 -10.17 -34.64 56.79
CA ARG A 634 -9.76 -36.06 56.62
C ARG A 634 -10.63 -37.06 57.37
N GLN A 635 -11.44 -36.58 58.32
CA GLN A 635 -12.35 -37.41 59.11
C GLN A 635 -13.75 -37.48 58.51
N THR A 636 -14.05 -36.68 57.49
CA THR A 636 -15.38 -36.68 56.85
C THR A 636 -15.55 -37.86 55.89
N GLU A 637 -16.80 -38.29 55.74
CA GLU A 637 -17.19 -39.39 54.86
C GLU A 637 -16.94 -39.06 53.38
N GLU A 638 -17.06 -37.78 53.02
CA GLU A 638 -16.75 -37.25 51.69
C GLU A 638 -15.28 -37.39 51.33
N PHE A 639 -14.34 -37.08 52.25
CA PHE A 639 -12.91 -37.25 51.97
C PHE A 639 -12.53 -38.72 51.80
N ARG A 640 -13.13 -39.61 52.59
CA ARG A 640 -12.91 -41.06 52.46
C ARG A 640 -13.48 -41.61 51.15
N SER A 641 -14.66 -41.14 50.74
CA SER A 641 -15.27 -41.47 49.45
C SER A 641 -14.42 -40.96 48.27
N MET A 642 -13.91 -39.74 48.36
CA MET A 642 -13.05 -39.14 47.34
C MET A 642 -11.70 -39.86 47.23
N MET A 643 -11.11 -40.31 48.35
CA MET A 643 -9.91 -41.16 48.31
C MET A 643 -10.20 -42.54 47.72
N SER A 644 -11.38 -43.11 47.99
CA SER A 644 -11.82 -44.35 47.31
C SER A 644 -11.95 -44.15 45.80
N GLN A 645 -12.44 -42.98 45.35
CA GLN A 645 -12.49 -42.64 43.93
C GLN A 645 -11.09 -42.40 43.32
N ARG A 646 -10.17 -41.77 44.06
CA ARG A 646 -8.78 -41.60 43.64
C ARG A 646 -8.05 -42.93 43.48
N MET A 647 -8.37 -43.94 44.28
CA MET A 647 -7.83 -45.30 44.09
C MET A 647 -8.39 -45.99 42.83
N LEU A 648 -9.47 -45.47 42.24
CA LEU A 648 -10.00 -45.91 40.95
C LEU A 648 -9.36 -45.15 39.76
N ASP A 649 -8.58 -44.11 40.04
CA ASP A 649 -7.91 -43.27 39.04
C ASP A 649 -6.88 -44.07 38.22
N PRO A 650 -6.81 -43.93 36.89
CA PRO A 650 -5.97 -44.74 36.01
C PRO A 650 -4.47 -44.66 36.32
N GLU A 651 -3.98 -43.49 36.72
CA GLU A 651 -2.55 -43.25 36.96
C GLU A 651 -2.11 -43.83 38.31
N THR A 652 -2.97 -43.65 39.33
CA THR A 652 -2.80 -44.30 40.63
C THR A 652 -2.91 -45.83 40.49
N ARG A 653 -3.85 -46.32 39.67
CA ARG A 653 -3.94 -47.73 39.29
C ARG A 653 -2.72 -48.21 38.53
N GLN A 654 -2.10 -47.38 37.70
CA GLN A 654 -0.91 -47.74 36.95
C GLN A 654 0.30 -47.90 37.87
N ILE A 655 0.52 -46.98 38.80
CA ILE A 655 1.58 -47.10 39.82
C ILE A 655 1.36 -48.36 40.67
N LEU A 656 0.12 -48.58 41.14
CA LEU A 656 -0.23 -49.80 41.87
C LEU A 656 -0.11 -51.06 41.00
N SER A 657 -0.38 -50.96 39.70
CA SER A 657 -0.24 -52.05 38.72
C SER A 657 1.22 -52.37 38.43
N GLU A 658 2.10 -51.38 38.35
CA GLU A 658 3.55 -51.58 38.20
C GLU A 658 4.14 -52.25 39.45
N GLN A 659 3.71 -51.84 40.63
CA GLN A 659 4.07 -52.50 41.89
C GLN A 659 3.49 -53.93 41.97
N ALA A 660 2.26 -54.13 41.51
CA ALA A 660 1.66 -55.46 41.44
C ALA A 660 2.38 -56.35 40.41
N LYS A 661 2.73 -55.84 39.22
CA LYS A 661 3.51 -56.56 38.21
C LYS A 661 4.87 -56.98 38.75
N ALA A 662 5.55 -56.12 39.50
CA ALA A 662 6.79 -56.48 40.18
C ALA A 662 6.60 -57.62 41.20
N GLN A 663 5.43 -57.73 41.85
CA GLN A 663 5.09 -58.89 42.68
C GLN A 663 4.80 -60.16 41.85
N TRP A 664 4.21 -60.04 40.66
CA TRP A 664 3.91 -61.17 39.76
C TRP A 664 5.15 -61.77 39.08
N GLU A 665 6.28 -61.06 39.08
CA GLU A 665 7.59 -61.61 38.67
C GLU A 665 8.17 -62.57 39.73
N VAL A 666 7.64 -62.57 40.96
CA VAL A 666 8.03 -63.53 42.00
C VAL A 666 7.35 -64.88 41.72
N GLU A 667 8.14 -65.90 41.36
CA GLU A 667 7.64 -67.21 40.93
C GLU A 667 6.73 -67.91 41.96
N GLU A 668 7.02 -67.80 43.26
CA GLU A 668 6.18 -68.35 44.32
C GLU A 668 4.80 -67.67 44.39
N TYR A 669 4.75 -66.34 44.22
CA TYR A 669 3.51 -65.57 44.23
C TYR A 669 2.65 -65.88 43.00
N LYS A 670 3.29 -66.01 41.83
CA LYS A 670 2.65 -66.35 40.56
C LYS A 670 2.03 -67.74 40.56
N ALA A 671 2.73 -68.74 41.11
CA ALA A 671 2.21 -70.09 41.23
C ALA A 671 0.97 -70.14 42.13
N TYR A 672 1.05 -69.50 43.31
CA TYR A 672 -0.06 -69.40 44.26
C TYR A 672 -1.30 -68.72 43.67
N MET A 673 -1.13 -67.58 42.99
CA MET A 673 -2.26 -66.84 42.43
C MET A 673 -2.88 -67.53 41.20
N THR A 674 -2.10 -68.27 40.42
CA THR A 674 -2.61 -69.03 39.26
C THR A 674 -3.53 -70.17 39.68
N GLU A 675 -3.18 -70.86 40.76
CA GLU A 675 -4.01 -71.93 41.33
C GLU A 675 -5.31 -71.39 41.91
N LYS A 676 -5.24 -70.25 42.63
CA LYS A 676 -6.41 -69.56 43.16
C LYS A 676 -7.34 -69.02 42.08
N TRP A 677 -6.78 -68.48 40.99
CA TRP A 677 -7.58 -67.96 39.88
C TRP A 677 -8.27 -69.09 39.10
N ARG A 678 -7.59 -70.20 38.85
CA ARG A 678 -8.21 -71.34 38.15
C ARG A 678 -9.36 -71.93 38.96
N ALA A 679 -9.18 -72.10 40.27
CA ALA A 679 -10.24 -72.53 41.16
C ALA A 679 -11.44 -71.56 41.13
N PHE A 680 -11.19 -70.24 41.14
CA PHE A 680 -12.23 -69.22 41.05
C PHE A 680 -12.98 -69.22 39.70
N TYR A 681 -12.25 -69.36 38.58
CA TYR A 681 -12.82 -69.35 37.24
C TYR A 681 -13.69 -70.58 36.96
N GLU A 682 -13.29 -71.75 37.47
CA GLU A 682 -14.05 -72.99 37.35
C GLU A 682 -15.29 -72.99 38.27
N SER A 683 -15.20 -72.34 39.44
CA SER A 683 -16.31 -72.28 40.40
C SER A 683 -17.32 -71.16 40.15
N ASN A 684 -16.99 -70.12 39.38
CA ASN A 684 -17.82 -68.92 39.26
C ASN A 684 -18.38 -68.74 37.84
N GLU A 685 -19.59 -69.24 37.62
CA GLU A 685 -20.27 -69.25 36.32
C GLU A 685 -20.62 -67.83 35.82
N ASP A 686 -21.01 -66.93 36.73
CA ASP A 686 -21.30 -65.52 36.41
C ASP A 686 -20.07 -64.80 35.87
N TYR A 687 -18.90 -65.05 36.44
CA TYR A 687 -17.66 -64.46 35.96
C TYR A 687 -17.30 -64.97 34.55
N ARG A 688 -17.58 -66.23 34.23
CA ARG A 688 -17.39 -66.76 32.87
C ARG A 688 -18.31 -66.10 31.86
N GLN A 689 -19.56 -65.85 32.22
CA GLN A 689 -20.49 -65.12 31.35
C GLN A 689 -20.02 -63.68 31.13
N GLN A 690 -19.60 -62.97 32.17
CA GLN A 690 -19.05 -61.61 32.06
C GLN A 690 -17.77 -61.55 31.22
N ASN A 691 -16.88 -62.53 31.37
CA ASN A 691 -15.65 -62.60 30.55
C ASN A 691 -15.98 -62.83 29.06
N THR A 692 -17.01 -63.65 28.78
CA THR A 692 -17.52 -63.87 27.43
C THR A 692 -18.09 -62.57 26.84
N GLU A 693 -18.80 -61.78 27.65
CA GLU A 693 -19.34 -60.49 27.25
C GLU A 693 -18.24 -59.43 27.00
N GLN A 694 -17.15 -59.46 27.77
CA GLN A 694 -16.00 -58.60 27.55
C GLN A 694 -15.27 -58.93 26.25
N LEU A 695 -15.07 -60.22 25.95
CA LEU A 695 -14.54 -60.69 24.67
C LEU A 695 -15.42 -60.22 23.51
N TYR A 696 -16.75 -60.25 23.68
CA TYR A 696 -17.70 -59.74 22.70
C TYR A 696 -17.54 -58.22 22.47
N ARG A 697 -17.37 -57.42 23.52
CA ARG A 697 -17.11 -55.97 23.40
C ARG A 697 -15.76 -55.67 22.76
N ALA A 698 -14.75 -56.51 22.99
CA ALA A 698 -13.44 -56.38 22.34
C ALA A 698 -13.55 -56.64 20.83
N GLN A 699 -14.31 -57.67 20.41
CA GLN A 699 -14.63 -57.87 19.00
C GLN A 699 -15.37 -56.66 18.41
N GLN A 700 -16.35 -56.09 19.12
CA GLN A 700 -17.04 -54.89 18.65
C GLN A 700 -16.11 -53.70 18.43
N ARG A 701 -15.09 -53.49 19.28
CA ARG A 701 -14.08 -52.45 19.08
C ARG A 701 -13.20 -52.73 17.86
N TYR A 702 -12.75 -53.97 17.70
CA TYR A 702 -11.94 -54.38 16.56
C TYR A 702 -12.65 -54.10 15.22
N TRP A 703 -13.94 -54.46 15.15
CA TRP A 703 -14.79 -54.21 13.98
C TRP A 703 -15.27 -52.76 13.85
N ARG A 704 -15.02 -51.90 14.85
CA ARG A 704 -15.35 -50.46 14.81
C ARG A 704 -14.36 -49.67 13.93
N ASP A 705 -13.17 -50.21 13.74
CA ASP A 705 -12.19 -49.67 12.81
C ASP A 705 -12.62 -49.85 11.35
N GLY A 706 -12.46 -48.81 10.53
CA GLY A 706 -12.78 -48.81 9.11
C GLY A 706 -11.86 -49.72 8.29
N GLU A 707 -10.58 -49.80 8.65
CA GLU A 707 -9.61 -50.62 7.92
C GLU A 707 -9.88 -52.12 8.09
N ASN A 708 -10.14 -52.57 9.32
CA ASN A 708 -10.48 -53.97 9.59
C ASN A 708 -11.75 -54.40 8.83
N ARG A 709 -12.73 -53.50 8.69
CA ARG A 709 -13.93 -53.74 7.89
C ARG A 709 -13.63 -53.79 6.39
N GLN A 710 -12.73 -52.97 5.87
CA GLN A 710 -12.32 -53.01 4.46
C GLN A 710 -11.58 -54.31 4.14
N VAL A 711 -10.59 -54.70 4.95
CA VAL A 711 -9.85 -55.95 4.79
C VAL A 711 -10.79 -57.17 4.82
N GLN A 712 -11.76 -57.16 5.72
CA GLN A 712 -12.77 -58.23 5.77
C GLN A 712 -13.74 -58.17 4.58
N ALA A 713 -14.13 -56.98 4.12
CA ALA A 713 -14.98 -56.82 2.95
C ALA A 713 -14.31 -57.33 1.67
N GLU A 714 -13.00 -57.14 1.50
CA GLU A 714 -12.19 -57.70 0.40
C GLU A 714 -12.25 -59.24 0.43
N ARG A 715 -12.01 -59.85 1.59
CA ARG A 715 -12.08 -61.31 1.78
C ARG A 715 -13.46 -61.88 1.44
N VAL A 716 -14.52 -61.21 1.89
CA VAL A 716 -15.90 -61.63 1.60
C VAL A 716 -16.21 -61.49 0.11
N ARG A 717 -15.72 -60.42 -0.54
CA ARG A 717 -15.88 -60.23 -1.99
C ARG A 717 -15.24 -61.38 -2.76
N GLN A 718 -14.03 -61.77 -2.37
CA GLN A 718 -13.31 -62.87 -2.98
C GLN A 718 -14.05 -64.20 -2.80
N HIS A 719 -14.56 -64.47 -1.60
CA HIS A 719 -15.33 -65.68 -1.31
C HIS A 719 -16.56 -65.87 -2.21
N PHE A 720 -17.32 -64.81 -2.47
CA PHE A 720 -18.51 -64.88 -3.32
C PHE A 720 -18.21 -64.85 -4.83
N ILE A 721 -17.01 -64.44 -5.24
CA ILE A 721 -16.52 -64.65 -6.60
C ILE A 721 -16.20 -66.13 -6.80
N GLU A 722 -15.58 -66.74 -5.78
CA GLU A 722 -15.18 -68.15 -5.83
C GLU A 722 -16.37 -69.12 -5.67
N HIS A 723 -17.46 -68.71 -5.01
CA HIS A 723 -18.62 -69.56 -4.67
C HIS A 723 -19.96 -68.86 -5.01
N PRO A 724 -20.33 -68.73 -6.29
CA PRO A 724 -21.48 -67.95 -6.74
C PRO A 724 -22.84 -68.57 -6.35
N GLU A 725 -22.93 -69.89 -6.19
CA GLU A 725 -24.16 -70.61 -5.79
C GLU A 725 -24.69 -70.18 -4.40
N ARG A 726 -23.81 -69.72 -3.51
CA ARG A 726 -24.19 -69.21 -2.17
C ARG A 726 -25.07 -67.96 -2.25
N ARG A 727 -24.99 -67.18 -3.33
CA ARG A 727 -25.81 -65.96 -3.48
C ARG A 727 -27.29 -66.28 -3.67
N GLU A 728 -27.61 -67.33 -4.41
CA GLU A 728 -29.00 -67.75 -4.61
C GLU A 728 -29.59 -68.34 -3.32
N GLU A 729 -28.80 -69.14 -2.59
CA GLU A 729 -29.19 -69.69 -1.29
C GLU A 729 -29.52 -68.60 -0.26
N TYR A 730 -28.67 -67.59 -0.12
CA TYR A 730 -28.90 -66.49 0.83
C TYR A 730 -30.04 -65.55 0.40
N SER A 731 -30.29 -65.41 -0.90
CA SER A 731 -31.44 -64.64 -1.40
C SER A 731 -32.75 -65.31 -1.02
N LEU A 732 -32.82 -66.64 -1.12
CA LEU A 732 -34.01 -67.42 -0.75
C LEU A 732 -34.27 -67.33 0.76
N ALA A 733 -33.22 -67.46 1.58
CA ALA A 733 -33.31 -67.35 3.04
C ALA A 733 -33.76 -65.95 3.51
N SER A 734 -33.26 -64.88 2.89
CA SER A 734 -33.65 -63.51 3.21
C SER A 734 -35.14 -63.25 2.94
N LYS A 735 -35.68 -63.78 1.83
CA LYS A 735 -37.11 -63.64 1.50
C LYS A 735 -38.03 -64.35 2.50
N GLN A 736 -37.61 -65.47 3.07
CA GLN A 736 -38.34 -66.13 4.17
C GLN A 736 -38.26 -65.32 5.46
N GLN A 737 -37.11 -64.71 5.75
CA GLN A 737 -36.88 -63.91 6.96
C GLN A 737 -37.76 -62.64 7.03
N TRP A 738 -38.08 -62.03 5.89
CA TRP A 738 -38.94 -60.84 5.82
C TRP A 738 -40.43 -61.11 5.97
N GLN A 739 -40.84 -62.39 5.99
CA GLN A 739 -42.22 -62.78 6.32
C GLN A 739 -42.41 -63.05 7.82
N ASP A 740 -41.32 -63.03 8.60
CA ASP A 740 -41.37 -63.24 10.04
C ASP A 740 -41.88 -61.96 10.76
N ARG A 741 -43.06 -62.10 11.37
CA ARG A 741 -43.74 -61.01 12.07
C ARG A 741 -43.00 -60.57 13.33
N GLU A 742 -42.32 -61.45 14.04
CA GLU A 742 -41.55 -61.07 15.24
C GLU A 742 -40.34 -60.22 14.89
N LEU A 743 -39.69 -60.52 13.76
CA LEU A 743 -38.52 -59.77 13.29
C LEU A 743 -38.91 -58.34 12.85
N LEU A 744 -40.08 -58.20 12.23
CA LEU A 744 -40.64 -56.89 11.88
C LEU A 744 -41.03 -56.08 13.13
N GLU A 745 -41.51 -56.76 14.17
CA GLU A 745 -41.85 -56.16 15.46
C GLU A 745 -40.62 -55.66 16.23
N TRP A 746 -39.56 -56.48 16.24
CA TRP A 746 -38.27 -56.11 16.81
C TRP A 746 -37.65 -54.90 16.10
N ARG A 747 -37.78 -54.81 14.76
CA ARG A 747 -37.29 -53.65 14.00
C ARG A 747 -38.02 -52.37 14.33
N ARG A 748 -39.35 -52.43 14.54
CA ARG A 748 -40.16 -51.30 14.99
C ARG A 748 -39.72 -50.80 16.37
N GLU A 749 -39.36 -51.71 17.29
CA GLU A 749 -38.78 -51.38 18.59
C GLU A 749 -37.37 -50.78 18.49
N LYS A 750 -36.51 -51.28 17.59
CA LYS A 750 -35.18 -50.68 17.34
C LYS A 750 -35.21 -49.28 16.73
N THR A 751 -36.23 -48.93 15.94
CA THR A 751 -36.42 -47.55 15.47
C THR A 751 -36.82 -46.58 16.60
N LYS A 752 -37.51 -47.05 17.64
CA LYS A 752 -37.74 -46.27 18.87
C LYS A 752 -36.43 -46.02 19.63
N GLU A 753 -35.51 -46.97 19.63
CA GLU A 753 -34.22 -46.84 20.33
C GLU A 753 -33.26 -45.81 19.68
N GLN A 754 -33.47 -45.40 18.43
CA GLN A 754 -32.70 -44.31 17.80
C GLN A 754 -33.03 -42.91 18.34
N TRP A 755 -34.04 -42.79 19.21
CA TRP A 755 -34.40 -41.55 19.91
C TRP A 755 -33.77 -41.50 21.30
N THR A 756 -32.50 -41.13 21.39
CA THR A 756 -31.77 -41.03 22.66
C THR A 756 -31.97 -39.68 23.35
N GLU A 757 -31.87 -39.69 24.70
CA GLU A 757 -31.97 -38.52 25.58
C GLU A 757 -30.96 -37.41 25.20
N GLU A 758 -29.80 -37.81 24.67
CA GLU A 758 -28.72 -36.94 24.21
C GLU A 758 -29.06 -36.21 22.90
N PHE A 759 -29.77 -36.88 21.98
CA PHE A 759 -30.31 -36.27 20.76
C PHE A 759 -31.46 -35.31 21.08
N ARG A 760 -32.29 -35.64 22.11
CA ARG A 760 -33.28 -34.71 22.66
C ARG A 760 -32.63 -33.48 23.30
N SER A 761 -31.55 -33.66 24.07
CA SER A 761 -30.83 -32.59 24.75
C SER A 761 -30.18 -31.59 23.79
N LYS A 762 -29.45 -32.07 22.76
CA LYS A 762 -28.85 -31.20 21.73
C LYS A 762 -29.88 -30.39 20.94
N ARG A 763 -31.04 -30.98 20.64
CA ARG A 763 -32.13 -30.31 19.93
C ARG A 763 -32.92 -29.35 20.83
N ARG A 764 -33.07 -29.67 22.13
CA ARG A 764 -33.73 -28.84 23.15
C ARG A 764 -32.89 -27.59 23.48
N ALA A 765 -31.57 -27.71 23.58
CA ALA A 765 -30.65 -26.58 23.81
C ALA A 765 -30.65 -25.57 22.64
N ALA A 766 -30.67 -26.05 21.39
CA ALA A 766 -30.77 -25.19 20.21
C ALA A 766 -32.13 -24.47 20.11
N LEU A 767 -33.22 -25.13 20.51
CA LEU A 767 -34.55 -24.54 20.58
C LEU A 767 -34.68 -23.53 21.74
N GLU A 768 -34.15 -23.81 22.93
CA GLU A 768 -34.21 -22.90 24.10
C GLU A 768 -33.52 -21.56 23.84
N LYS A 769 -32.34 -21.56 23.21
CA LYS A 769 -31.65 -20.32 22.83
C LYS A 769 -32.47 -19.48 21.83
N THR A 770 -33.15 -20.15 20.90
CA THR A 770 -34.01 -19.51 19.89
C THR A 770 -35.28 -18.89 20.51
N TYR A 771 -35.93 -19.59 21.44
CA TYR A 771 -37.11 -19.08 22.15
C TYR A 771 -36.76 -17.92 23.09
N TYR A 772 -35.63 -18.02 23.80
CA TYR A 772 -35.18 -16.96 24.72
C TYR A 772 -34.90 -15.65 23.98
N GLN A 773 -34.09 -15.72 22.92
CA GLN A 773 -33.66 -14.54 22.17
C GLN A 773 -34.80 -13.86 21.41
N LYS A 774 -35.67 -14.63 20.73
CA LYS A 774 -36.81 -14.05 20.03
C LYS A 774 -37.82 -13.42 20.98
N THR A 775 -38.10 -14.06 22.12
CA THR A 775 -39.06 -13.54 23.09
C THR A 775 -38.55 -12.24 23.74
N LEU A 776 -37.28 -12.19 24.14
CA LEU A 776 -36.65 -11.01 24.71
C LEU A 776 -36.60 -9.84 23.70
N ALA A 777 -36.28 -10.12 22.43
CA ALA A 777 -36.25 -9.11 21.37
C ALA A 777 -37.65 -8.53 21.05
N THR A 778 -38.69 -9.35 21.02
CA THR A 778 -40.08 -8.89 20.79
C THR A 778 -40.62 -8.08 21.96
N LEU A 779 -40.31 -8.46 23.21
CA LEU A 779 -40.67 -7.68 24.40
C LEU A 779 -39.98 -6.30 24.40
N LYS A 780 -38.70 -6.26 24.00
CA LYS A 780 -37.94 -5.01 23.87
C LYS A 780 -38.47 -4.10 22.77
N GLN A 781 -38.89 -4.65 21.62
CA GLN A 781 -39.49 -3.84 20.54
C GLN A 781 -40.77 -3.14 20.98
N ILE A 782 -41.61 -3.81 21.78
CA ILE A 782 -42.86 -3.24 22.29
C ILE A 782 -42.61 -2.21 23.39
N GLU A 783 -41.56 -2.39 24.20
CA GLU A 783 -41.07 -1.37 25.13
C GLU A 783 -40.64 -0.10 24.40
N ILE A 784 -39.92 -0.24 23.29
CA ILE A 784 -39.45 0.88 22.45
C ILE A 784 -40.63 1.62 21.81
N ASP A 785 -41.60 0.91 21.26
CA ASP A 785 -42.72 1.52 20.53
C ASP A 785 -43.71 2.26 21.47
N ARG A 786 -43.75 1.92 22.77
CA ARG A 786 -44.73 2.44 23.73
C ARG A 786 -44.15 3.15 24.96
N GLY A 787 -42.82 3.12 25.13
CA GLY A 787 -42.10 3.73 26.25
C GLY A 787 -42.10 2.91 27.55
N PHE A 788 -42.73 1.73 27.58
CA PHE A 788 -42.72 0.77 28.69
C PHE A 788 -43.13 -0.63 28.17
N VAL A 789 -42.77 -1.70 28.89
CA VAL A 789 -43.12 -3.07 28.50
C VAL A 789 -44.62 -3.32 28.67
N ASP A 790 -45.38 -3.11 27.59
CA ASP A 790 -46.84 -3.36 27.54
C ASP A 790 -47.13 -4.83 27.23
N LEU A 791 -47.48 -5.59 28.27
CA LEU A 791 -47.76 -7.02 28.18
C LEU A 791 -49.04 -7.35 27.40
N GLU A 792 -50.03 -6.44 27.34
CA GLU A 792 -51.23 -6.63 26.53
C GLU A 792 -50.94 -6.43 25.04
N ALA A 793 -50.16 -5.41 24.70
CA ALA A 793 -49.66 -5.20 23.34
C ALA A 793 -48.82 -6.39 22.86
N TYR A 794 -47.96 -6.92 23.73
CA TYR A 794 -47.18 -8.12 23.47
C TYR A 794 -48.04 -9.37 23.22
N GLN A 795 -49.06 -9.58 24.05
CA GLN A 795 -50.00 -10.67 23.85
C GLN A 795 -50.75 -10.52 22.51
N ASN A 796 -51.17 -9.31 22.16
CA ASN A 796 -51.87 -9.03 20.90
C ASN A 796 -50.96 -9.23 19.67
N TYR A 797 -49.72 -8.76 19.73
CA TYR A 797 -48.71 -8.98 18.68
C TYR A 797 -48.48 -10.48 18.45
N ARG A 798 -48.35 -11.25 19.52
CA ARG A 798 -48.19 -12.71 19.46
C ARG A 798 -49.42 -13.43 18.87
N LEU A 799 -50.63 -12.95 19.19
CA LEU A 799 -51.88 -13.49 18.66
C LEU A 799 -52.07 -13.17 17.17
N GLN A 800 -51.66 -11.98 16.73
CA GLN A 800 -51.72 -11.57 15.32
C GLN A 800 -50.69 -12.30 14.45
N THR A 801 -49.43 -12.31 14.87
CA THR A 801 -48.33 -12.92 14.10
C THR A 801 -48.38 -14.44 14.09
N LYS A 802 -49.03 -15.06 15.10
CA LYS A 802 -49.11 -16.52 15.30
C LYS A 802 -47.74 -17.21 15.28
N ASP A 803 -46.65 -16.47 15.55
CA ASP A 803 -45.31 -17.05 15.60
C ASP A 803 -45.18 -17.92 16.86
N LYS A 804 -45.11 -19.24 16.64
CA LYS A 804 -44.99 -20.24 17.71
C LYS A 804 -43.63 -20.21 18.41
N SER A 805 -42.67 -19.43 17.91
CA SER A 805 -41.34 -19.22 18.50
C SER A 805 -41.25 -18.08 19.50
N VAL A 806 -42.34 -17.33 19.72
CA VAL A 806 -42.46 -16.27 20.73
C VAL A 806 -43.30 -16.78 21.90
N LEU A 807 -42.70 -16.84 23.09
CA LEU A 807 -43.35 -17.38 24.30
C LEU A 807 -44.37 -16.40 24.88
N ARG A 808 -45.23 -16.86 25.79
CA ARG A 808 -46.02 -15.93 26.61
C ARG A 808 -45.12 -15.40 27.73
N PHE A 809 -45.38 -14.19 28.21
CA PHE A 809 -44.50 -13.53 29.20
C PHE A 809 -44.40 -14.34 30.50
N ASP A 810 -45.52 -14.86 31.01
CA ASP A 810 -45.57 -15.78 32.16
C ASP A 810 -44.70 -17.03 31.95
N SER A 811 -44.76 -17.61 30.76
CA SER A 811 -44.01 -18.80 30.37
C SER A 811 -42.53 -18.51 30.15
N PHE A 812 -42.20 -17.31 29.71
CA PHE A 812 -40.82 -16.83 29.57
C PHE A 812 -40.18 -16.58 30.93
N CYS A 813 -40.91 -15.89 31.80
CA CYS A 813 -40.49 -15.58 33.16
C CYS A 813 -40.29 -16.85 34.00
N SER A 814 -41.26 -17.77 33.97
CA SER A 814 -41.16 -19.05 34.68
C SER A 814 -40.02 -19.93 34.18
N ARG A 815 -39.65 -19.81 32.90
CA ARG A 815 -38.70 -20.73 32.26
C ARG A 815 -37.25 -20.27 32.33
N TYR A 816 -37.00 -18.96 32.34
CA TYR A 816 -35.64 -18.41 32.29
C TYR A 816 -35.28 -17.50 33.46
N PHE A 817 -36.25 -17.13 34.30
CA PHE A 817 -36.06 -16.24 35.44
C PHE A 817 -36.77 -16.77 36.70
N ASP A 818 -37.03 -18.07 36.79
CA ASP A 818 -37.68 -18.74 37.93
C ASP A 818 -38.99 -18.10 38.41
N GLY A 819 -39.73 -17.46 37.49
CA GLY A 819 -40.99 -16.75 37.79
C GLY A 819 -40.82 -15.36 38.39
N ASN A 820 -39.59 -14.84 38.46
CA ASN A 820 -39.28 -13.49 38.92
C ASN A 820 -39.49 -12.45 37.81
N GLU A 821 -40.67 -11.83 37.81
CA GLU A 821 -41.05 -10.84 36.80
C GLU A 821 -40.13 -9.61 36.79
N ILE A 822 -39.58 -9.23 37.95
CA ILE A 822 -38.66 -8.09 38.07
C ILE A 822 -37.35 -8.39 37.34
N GLN A 823 -36.77 -9.57 37.55
CA GLN A 823 -35.54 -9.99 36.86
C GLN A 823 -35.75 -10.20 35.36
N ALA A 824 -36.92 -10.68 34.95
CA ALA A 824 -37.26 -10.80 33.54
C ALA A 824 -37.37 -9.42 32.87
N LEU A 825 -37.95 -8.42 33.55
CA LEU A 825 -38.03 -7.04 33.08
C LEU A 825 -36.65 -6.34 33.12
N GLU A 826 -35.83 -6.57 34.14
CA GLU A 826 -34.45 -6.10 34.21
C GLU A 826 -33.59 -6.70 33.09
N ALA A 827 -33.78 -7.98 32.75
CA ALA A 827 -33.09 -8.61 31.63
C ALA A 827 -33.53 -8.05 30.27
N VAL A 828 -34.77 -7.59 30.15
CA VAL A 828 -35.26 -6.83 28.98
C VAL A 828 -34.70 -5.40 28.98
N ALA A 829 -34.57 -4.77 30.14
CA ALA A 829 -33.99 -3.44 30.31
C ALA A 829 -32.48 -3.40 29.97
N ASN A 830 -31.71 -4.37 30.49
CA ASN A 830 -30.26 -4.52 30.35
C ASN A 830 -29.83 -5.21 29.05
N TYR A 831 -30.78 -5.52 28.16
CA TYR A 831 -30.46 -6.02 26.83
C TYR A 831 -29.98 -4.85 25.96
N ASN A 832 -28.64 -4.77 25.83
CA ASN A 832 -27.79 -3.85 25.01
C ASN A 832 -27.30 -2.59 25.74
N HIS A 833 -25.98 -2.34 25.78
CA HIS A 833 -25.46 -0.98 26.01
C HIS A 833 -25.83 -0.10 24.81
N ARG A 834 -26.90 0.69 24.97
CA ARG A 834 -27.40 1.62 23.95
C ARG A 834 -27.01 3.04 24.32
N VAL A 835 -26.81 3.85 23.28
CA VAL A 835 -26.62 5.28 23.45
C VAL A 835 -27.95 5.90 23.88
N VAL A 836 -27.99 6.59 25.01
CA VAL A 836 -29.21 7.25 25.51
C VAL A 836 -29.32 8.65 24.93
N SER A 837 -28.23 9.42 24.95
CA SER A 837 -28.17 10.76 24.40
C SER A 837 -26.78 11.10 23.86
N ILE A 838 -26.76 12.01 22.89
CA ILE A 838 -25.54 12.62 22.34
C ILE A 838 -25.72 14.12 22.41
N GLU A 839 -24.94 14.78 23.26
CA GLU A 839 -25.03 16.21 23.51
C GLU A 839 -23.75 16.88 23.02
N ARG A 840 -23.89 17.98 22.28
CA ARG A 840 -22.75 18.85 21.97
C ARG A 840 -22.43 19.67 23.21
N ILE A 841 -21.18 19.65 23.63
CA ILE A 841 -20.71 20.49 24.73
C ILE A 841 -20.11 21.77 24.14
N GLU A 842 -20.55 22.94 24.62
CA GLU A 842 -20.00 24.25 24.17
C GLU A 842 -18.58 24.50 24.72
N GLU A 843 -18.28 23.93 25.88
CA GLU A 843 -16.94 23.96 26.50
C GLU A 843 -15.94 23.08 25.72
N LYS A 844 -14.71 23.58 25.57
CA LYS A 844 -13.64 22.90 24.86
C LYS A 844 -12.70 22.21 25.84
N PHE A 845 -12.28 21.00 25.52
CA PHE A 845 -11.43 20.17 26.39
C PHE A 845 -10.11 19.80 25.72
N ASP A 846 -9.07 19.60 26.52
CA ASP A 846 -7.87 18.91 26.07
C ASP A 846 -8.21 17.43 25.89
N VAL A 847 -7.87 16.90 24.72
CA VAL A 847 -8.17 15.52 24.35
C VAL A 847 -6.89 14.69 24.22
N TYR A 848 -7.04 13.41 24.55
CA TYR A 848 -5.99 12.44 24.79
C TYR A 848 -6.26 11.19 23.94
N ASP A 849 -5.20 10.45 23.68
CA ASP A 849 -5.28 9.20 22.95
C ASP A 849 -4.20 8.23 23.44
N ILE A 850 -4.43 6.94 23.23
CA ILE A 850 -3.51 5.84 23.55
C ILE A 850 -3.35 4.95 22.33
N GLU A 851 -2.23 4.25 22.24
CA GLU A 851 -1.99 3.29 21.18
C GLU A 851 -2.00 1.87 21.75
N VAL A 852 -2.82 1.02 21.15
CA VAL A 852 -2.95 -0.39 21.47
C VAL A 852 -2.55 -1.18 20.22
N PRO A 853 -1.32 -1.74 20.21
CA PRO A 853 -0.77 -2.43 19.04
C PRO A 853 -1.63 -3.63 18.61
N HIS A 854 -1.63 -3.97 17.32
CA HIS A 854 -2.27 -5.16 16.72
C HIS A 854 -3.80 -5.15 16.65
N THR A 855 -4.51 -4.96 17.77
CA THR A 855 -5.99 -5.02 17.77
C THR A 855 -6.64 -3.68 17.41
N HIS A 856 -5.92 -2.57 17.63
CA HIS A 856 -6.37 -1.21 17.31
C HIS A 856 -7.74 -0.84 17.92
N ASN A 857 -8.06 -1.41 19.09
CA ASN A 857 -9.23 -1.07 19.90
C ASN A 857 -8.93 -1.34 21.37
N PHE A 858 -9.69 -0.71 22.25
CA PHE A 858 -9.58 -0.92 23.69
C PHE A 858 -10.91 -0.69 24.41
N ALA A 859 -11.04 -1.22 25.62
CA ALA A 859 -12.21 -1.03 26.46
C ALA A 859 -12.06 0.17 27.42
N LEU A 860 -13.11 0.99 27.48
CA LEU A 860 -13.26 2.02 28.51
C LEU A 860 -13.83 1.42 29.80
N SER A 861 -13.59 2.07 30.95
CA SER A 861 -14.17 1.64 32.22
C SER A 861 -15.71 1.66 32.21
N SER A 862 -16.29 2.54 31.39
CA SER A 862 -17.73 2.64 31.12
C SER A 862 -18.33 1.40 30.44
N GLY A 863 -17.51 0.39 30.10
CA GLY A 863 -17.98 -0.93 29.69
C GLY A 863 -18.15 -1.13 28.18
N VAL A 864 -17.55 -0.28 27.33
CA VAL A 864 -17.65 -0.36 25.87
C VAL A 864 -16.29 -0.34 25.18
N PHE A 865 -16.20 -0.98 24.01
CA PHE A 865 -15.00 -0.96 23.16
C PHE A 865 -15.02 0.17 22.14
N VAL A 866 -13.87 0.83 21.97
CA VAL A 866 -13.68 2.00 21.11
C VAL A 866 -12.45 1.83 20.21
N HIS A 867 -12.44 2.54 19.08
CA HIS A 867 -11.40 2.43 18.06
C HIS A 867 -10.14 3.24 18.40
N ASN A 868 -8.99 2.78 17.91
CA ASN A 868 -7.70 3.46 18.01
C ASN A 868 -7.37 4.26 16.73
N SER A 869 -6.86 5.49 16.84
CA SER A 869 -6.63 6.48 15.76
C SER A 869 -5.86 5.98 14.49
N ALA A 870 -6.22 6.45 13.29
CA ALA A 870 -5.76 5.96 11.97
C ALA A 870 -4.38 6.46 11.48
N LYS A 871 -3.58 7.15 12.30
CA LYS A 871 -2.13 7.41 12.05
C LYS A 871 -1.26 6.12 12.00
N GLN A 872 -1.87 4.94 12.00
CA GLN A 872 -1.29 3.66 12.43
C GLN A 872 -1.14 2.60 11.33
N GLY A 873 -1.53 2.88 10.09
CA GLY A 873 -1.31 1.96 8.94
C GLY A 873 0.11 2.00 8.37
N ARG A 874 1.04 2.79 8.94
CA ARG A 874 2.42 2.98 8.45
C ARG A 874 3.43 2.17 9.26
N ASP A 875 4.53 1.76 8.64
CA ASP A 875 5.71 1.35 9.39
C ASP A 875 6.45 2.59 9.89
N ARG A 876 6.29 2.89 11.18
CA ARG A 876 6.89 4.07 11.85
C ARG A 876 8.41 4.02 11.88
N ARG A 877 9.03 2.87 11.55
CA ARG A 877 10.48 2.77 11.41
C ARG A 877 10.98 3.72 10.35
N PHE A 878 10.36 3.72 9.16
CA PHE A 878 10.90 4.44 8.00
C PHE A 878 9.88 5.31 7.25
N GLN A 879 8.58 5.20 7.53
CA GLN A 879 7.55 6.02 6.87
C GLN A 879 7.07 7.13 7.78
N ALA A 880 7.11 8.38 7.34
CA ALA A 880 6.55 9.59 7.96
C ALA A 880 5.17 9.92 7.36
N ILE A 881 4.31 10.64 8.11
CA ILE A 881 3.02 11.17 7.59
C ILE A 881 2.93 12.67 7.87
N LEU A 882 2.62 13.44 6.83
CA LEU A 882 2.31 14.87 6.91
C LEU A 882 0.88 15.12 6.42
N PRO A 883 -0.07 15.37 7.33
CA PRO A 883 -1.43 15.72 6.95
C PRO A 883 -1.53 17.17 6.48
N LEU A 884 -2.34 17.39 5.45
CA LEU A 884 -2.67 18.70 4.90
C LEU A 884 -4.08 19.11 5.30
N ARG A 885 -4.26 20.39 5.67
CA ARG A 885 -5.57 20.92 6.03
C ARG A 885 -6.18 21.66 4.85
N GLY A 886 -7.10 20.99 4.17
CA GLY A 886 -7.81 21.52 3.01
C GLY A 886 -6.91 21.72 1.80
N LYS A 887 -7.37 22.52 0.85
CA LYS A 887 -6.67 22.78 -0.41
C LYS A 887 -5.44 23.67 -0.19
N ILE A 888 -4.33 23.27 -0.81
CA ILE A 888 -3.07 23.99 -0.72
C ILE A 888 -3.16 25.29 -1.54
N LEU A 889 -2.39 26.30 -1.14
CA LEU A 889 -2.24 27.53 -1.91
C LEU A 889 -1.65 27.21 -3.28
N ASN A 890 -2.33 27.66 -4.35
CA ASN A 890 -1.79 27.56 -5.70
C ASN A 890 -0.58 28.52 -5.84
N ILE A 891 0.62 27.94 -5.92
CA ILE A 891 1.85 28.73 -5.98
C ILE A 891 2.16 29.30 -7.37
N GLU A 892 1.47 28.84 -8.43
CA GLU A 892 1.58 29.45 -9.76
C GLU A 892 1.17 30.93 -9.73
N LYS A 893 0.18 31.26 -8.88
CA LYS A 893 -0.48 32.56 -8.78
C LYS A 893 0.06 33.48 -7.68
N THR A 894 1.17 33.09 -7.04
CA THR A 894 1.50 33.60 -5.72
C THR A 894 2.94 34.06 -5.64
N ASP A 895 3.14 35.32 -5.26
CA ASP A 895 4.45 35.88 -4.95
C ASP A 895 5.13 35.14 -3.77
N ASP A 896 6.46 35.10 -3.79
CA ASP A 896 7.25 34.41 -2.76
C ASP A 896 6.88 34.83 -1.33
N ALA A 897 6.54 36.10 -1.09
CA ALA A 897 6.21 36.57 0.26
C ALA A 897 4.90 35.95 0.79
N LYS A 898 3.90 35.75 -0.06
CA LYS A 898 2.67 35.00 0.29
C LYS A 898 2.92 33.51 0.47
N ILE A 899 3.83 32.92 -0.32
CA ILE A 899 4.25 31.51 -0.16
C ILE A 899 4.82 31.29 1.25
N TYR A 900 5.75 32.15 1.72
CA TYR A 900 6.35 32.02 3.05
C TYR A 900 5.39 32.36 4.21
N LYS A 901 4.31 33.12 3.96
CA LYS A 901 3.27 33.40 4.97
C LYS A 901 2.27 32.25 5.13
N ASN A 902 2.20 31.32 4.19
CA ASN A 902 1.26 30.21 4.25
C ASN A 902 1.77 29.09 5.16
N ASN A 903 1.01 28.76 6.20
CA ASN A 903 1.39 27.77 7.21
C ASN A 903 1.53 26.35 6.65
N GLU A 904 0.71 25.97 5.65
CA GLU A 904 0.76 24.62 5.05
C GLU A 904 2.03 24.46 4.21
N ILE A 905 2.37 25.47 3.40
CA ILE A 905 3.61 25.50 2.63
C ILE A 905 4.84 25.56 3.54
N GLN A 906 4.82 26.37 4.60
CA GLN A 906 5.89 26.40 5.61
C GLN A 906 6.08 25.04 6.29
N SER A 907 4.99 24.34 6.57
CA SER A 907 5.04 22.99 7.13
C SER A 907 5.66 21.99 6.15
N LEU A 908 5.32 22.07 4.85
CA LEU A 908 5.89 21.25 3.79
C LEU A 908 7.40 21.49 3.63
N ILE A 909 7.82 22.75 3.51
CA ILE A 909 9.24 23.12 3.37
C ILE A 909 10.06 22.62 4.57
N THR A 910 9.57 22.87 5.78
CA THR A 910 10.24 22.45 7.03
C THR A 910 10.23 20.94 7.20
N ALA A 911 9.15 20.25 6.85
CA ALA A 911 9.06 18.80 6.95
C ALA A 911 9.98 18.11 5.94
N LEU A 912 10.10 18.61 4.72
CA LEU A 912 10.91 17.96 3.70
C LEU A 912 12.39 18.36 3.79
N GLY A 913 12.69 19.53 4.35
CA GLY A 913 14.05 20.08 4.37
C GLY A 913 14.44 20.73 3.05
N LEU A 914 13.47 21.26 2.29
CA LEU A 914 13.70 21.83 0.94
C LEU A 914 14.52 23.13 0.95
N GLY A 915 14.69 23.72 2.12
CA GLY A 915 15.46 24.94 2.29
C GLY A 915 14.83 26.13 1.56
N ILE A 916 15.73 27.03 1.17
CA ILE A 916 15.56 28.28 0.47
C ILE A 916 15.00 28.17 -0.97
N LYS A 917 13.76 28.58 -1.36
CA LYS A 917 13.44 28.74 -2.80
C LYS A 917 14.51 29.62 -3.48
N GLY A 918 15.11 29.10 -4.56
CA GLY A 918 16.21 29.72 -5.31
C GLY A 918 17.61 29.20 -4.94
N GLU A 919 17.81 28.61 -3.76
CA GLU A 919 19.10 28.00 -3.42
C GLU A 919 19.31 26.69 -4.19
N ASP A 920 20.57 26.40 -4.53
CA ASP A 920 20.94 25.13 -5.19
C ASP A 920 20.41 23.96 -4.36
N PHE A 921 19.69 23.06 -5.02
CA PHE A 921 19.12 21.90 -4.38
C PHE A 921 20.22 20.97 -3.88
N ASP A 922 20.28 20.78 -2.56
CA ASP A 922 21.20 19.86 -1.91
C ASP A 922 20.44 18.63 -1.42
N ALA A 923 20.62 17.51 -2.12
CA ALA A 923 20.00 16.24 -1.74
C ALA A 923 20.39 15.80 -0.32
N SER A 924 21.55 16.20 0.21
CA SER A 924 21.98 15.84 1.56
C SER A 924 21.16 16.51 2.67
N GLN A 925 20.43 17.58 2.35
CA GLN A 925 19.54 18.29 3.29
C GLN A 925 18.10 17.75 3.24
N LEU A 926 17.77 16.96 2.22
CA LEU A 926 16.48 16.32 2.09
C LEU A 926 16.33 15.25 3.17
N ARG A 927 15.22 15.27 3.91
CA ARG A 927 15.01 14.30 5.00
C ARG A 927 14.43 12.96 4.57
N TYR A 928 13.79 12.92 3.41
CA TYR A 928 13.12 11.74 2.86
C TYR A 928 13.34 11.69 1.36
N HIS A 929 13.99 10.64 0.85
CA HIS A 929 14.20 10.46 -0.59
C HIS A 929 12.94 9.92 -1.30
N ARG A 930 11.91 9.53 -0.56
CA ARG A 930 10.63 9.14 -1.15
C ARG A 930 9.50 9.99 -0.60
N ILE A 931 9.01 10.90 -1.43
CA ILE A 931 7.89 11.78 -1.12
C ILE A 931 6.66 11.21 -1.83
N VAL A 932 5.75 10.60 -1.08
CA VAL A 932 4.57 9.90 -1.61
C VAL A 932 3.34 10.77 -1.42
N LEU A 933 2.70 11.15 -2.52
CA LEU A 933 1.43 11.87 -2.53
C LEU A 933 0.30 10.85 -2.43
N MET A 934 -0.42 10.85 -1.30
CA MET A 934 -1.50 9.91 -1.03
C MET A 934 -2.79 10.69 -0.78
N THR A 935 -3.47 11.00 -1.88
CA THR A 935 -4.74 11.74 -1.94
C THR A 935 -5.91 10.80 -2.19
N ASP A 936 -7.13 11.23 -1.84
CA ASP A 936 -8.34 10.45 -2.10
C ASP A 936 -8.59 10.27 -3.61
N ALA A 937 -9.24 9.16 -3.97
CA ALA A 937 -9.63 8.84 -5.35
C ALA A 937 -10.95 9.54 -5.70
N ASP A 938 -10.97 10.86 -5.54
CA ASP A 938 -12.10 11.72 -5.86
C ASP A 938 -11.65 13.02 -6.56
N VAL A 939 -12.61 13.88 -6.89
CA VAL A 939 -12.34 15.15 -7.59
C VAL A 939 -11.53 16.13 -6.74
N ASP A 940 -11.66 16.09 -5.41
CA ASP A 940 -10.95 17.00 -4.51
C ASP A 940 -9.51 16.52 -4.27
N GLY A 941 -9.31 15.21 -4.13
CA GLY A 941 -8.01 14.56 -4.08
C GLY A 941 -7.21 14.76 -5.36
N ALA A 942 -7.82 14.63 -6.54
CA ALA A 942 -7.19 14.95 -7.83
C ALA A 942 -6.76 16.42 -7.92
N HIS A 943 -7.56 17.34 -7.36
CA HIS A 943 -7.23 18.76 -7.31
C HIS A 943 -6.05 19.04 -6.36
N ILE A 944 -6.04 18.45 -5.16
CA ILE A 944 -4.92 18.59 -4.20
C ILE A 944 -3.63 18.00 -4.78
N ARG A 945 -3.73 16.84 -5.44
CA ARG A 945 -2.62 16.23 -6.17
C ARG A 945 -2.05 17.18 -7.22
N THR A 946 -2.91 17.83 -8.00
CA THR A 946 -2.48 18.82 -9.01
C THR A 946 -1.79 20.03 -8.36
N LEU A 947 -2.30 20.52 -7.23
CA LEU A 947 -1.67 21.61 -6.47
C LEU A 947 -0.31 21.22 -5.90
N LEU A 948 -0.16 19.99 -5.39
CA LEU A 948 1.11 19.46 -4.91
C LEU A 948 2.14 19.31 -6.03
N LEU A 949 1.73 18.75 -7.17
CA LEU A 949 2.60 18.63 -8.34
C LEU A 949 3.06 20.01 -8.84
N THR A 950 2.14 20.98 -8.87
CA THR A 950 2.47 22.39 -9.18
C THR A 950 3.46 22.95 -8.16
N PHE A 951 3.26 22.65 -6.87
CA PHE A 951 4.18 23.06 -5.81
C PHE A 951 5.59 22.52 -6.03
N PHE A 952 5.74 21.21 -6.23
CA PHE A 952 7.06 20.60 -6.43
C PHE A 952 7.72 21.10 -7.72
N TYR A 953 6.96 21.18 -8.82
CA TYR A 953 7.47 21.64 -10.11
C TYR A 953 7.97 23.09 -10.06
N ARG A 954 7.27 24.00 -9.37
CA ARG A 954 7.63 25.42 -9.29
C ARG A 954 8.56 25.79 -8.15
N TYR A 955 8.50 25.08 -7.03
CA TYR A 955 9.33 25.39 -5.86
C TYR A 955 10.69 24.72 -5.93
N GLN A 956 10.74 23.43 -6.31
CA GLN A 956 11.98 22.67 -6.38
C GLN A 956 11.89 21.56 -7.44
N LYS A 957 12.01 21.96 -8.71
CA LYS A 957 11.91 21.07 -9.88
C LYS A 957 12.87 19.87 -9.81
N SER A 958 14.06 20.08 -9.25
CA SER A 958 15.10 19.05 -9.07
C SER A 958 14.62 17.82 -8.29
N LEU A 959 13.61 17.95 -7.43
CA LEU A 959 13.02 16.79 -6.72
C LEU A 959 12.35 15.81 -7.69
N ILE A 960 11.72 16.35 -8.74
CA ILE A 960 11.03 15.54 -9.76
C ILE A 960 12.08 15.00 -10.75
N GLU A 961 13.04 15.83 -11.17
CA GLU A 961 14.11 15.42 -12.10
C GLU A 961 14.99 14.32 -11.51
N GLN A 962 15.27 14.34 -10.20
CA GLN A 962 16.00 13.27 -9.50
C GLN A 962 15.11 12.09 -9.06
N GLY A 963 13.79 12.15 -9.32
CA GLY A 963 12.89 11.03 -9.10
C GLY A 963 12.48 10.76 -7.64
N TYR A 964 12.41 11.78 -6.78
CA TYR A 964 12.01 11.63 -5.38
C TYR A 964 10.50 11.71 -5.13
N VAL A 965 9.70 12.13 -6.12
CA VAL A 965 8.25 12.33 -5.98
C VAL A 965 7.46 11.16 -6.57
N TYR A 966 6.55 10.61 -5.78
CA TYR A 966 5.73 9.45 -6.11
C TYR A 966 4.25 9.71 -5.83
N ILE A 967 3.36 9.03 -6.54
CA ILE A 967 1.91 9.06 -6.31
C ILE A 967 1.48 7.65 -5.86
N ALA A 968 0.77 7.58 -4.74
CA ALA A 968 0.20 6.33 -4.26
C ALA A 968 -0.99 5.90 -5.13
N CYS A 969 -1.13 4.59 -5.37
CA CYS A 969 -2.26 4.02 -6.12
C CYS A 969 -3.10 3.12 -5.21
N PRO A 970 -4.08 3.67 -4.48
CA PRO A 970 -5.01 2.86 -3.70
C PRO A 970 -5.95 2.06 -4.63
N PRO A 971 -6.49 0.92 -4.17
CA PRO A 971 -7.47 0.15 -4.92
C PRO A 971 -8.80 0.90 -5.02
N LEU A 972 -9.45 0.83 -6.18
CA LEU A 972 -10.77 1.44 -6.41
C LEU A 972 -11.90 0.55 -5.89
N TYR A 973 -11.71 -0.77 -5.97
CA TYR A 973 -12.73 -1.74 -5.63
C TYR A 973 -12.23 -2.86 -4.73
N LYS A 974 -13.11 -3.36 -3.88
CA LYS A 974 -12.98 -4.63 -3.18
C LYS A 974 -14.10 -5.56 -3.63
N LEU A 975 -13.72 -6.69 -4.23
CA LEU A 975 -14.61 -7.74 -4.69
C LEU A 975 -14.60 -8.87 -3.67
N GLU A 976 -15.75 -9.17 -3.07
CA GLU A 976 -15.90 -10.20 -2.04
C GLU A 976 -16.79 -11.34 -2.52
N ARG A 977 -16.36 -12.57 -2.25
CA ARG A 977 -17.11 -13.79 -2.51
C ARG A 977 -16.94 -14.78 -1.36
N GLY A 978 -17.98 -14.91 -0.53
CA GLY A 978 -17.95 -15.77 0.64
C GLY A 978 -16.89 -15.32 1.64
N LYS A 979 -15.84 -16.12 1.84
CA LYS A 979 -14.69 -15.78 2.72
C LYS A 979 -13.51 -15.14 1.99
N ASN A 980 -13.51 -15.16 0.66
CA ASN A 980 -12.40 -14.63 -0.14
C ASN A 980 -12.71 -13.21 -0.58
N HIS A 981 -11.68 -12.35 -0.60
CA HIS A 981 -11.76 -11.00 -1.13
C HIS A 981 -10.55 -10.71 -2.02
N SER A 982 -10.73 -9.82 -2.99
CA SER A 982 -9.67 -9.34 -3.87
C SER A 982 -9.84 -7.84 -4.11
N TYR A 983 -8.72 -7.13 -4.18
CA TYR A 983 -8.68 -5.71 -4.51
C TYR A 983 -8.48 -5.53 -6.01
N CYS A 984 -9.19 -4.57 -6.61
CA CYS A 984 -9.05 -4.21 -8.01
C CYS A 984 -8.72 -2.72 -8.12
N TYR A 985 -7.77 -2.38 -8.99
CA TYR A 985 -7.24 -1.03 -9.16
C TYR A 985 -7.79 -0.32 -10.40
N SER A 986 -8.55 -1.04 -11.24
CA SER A 986 -9.24 -0.47 -12.41
C SER A 986 -10.59 -1.15 -12.67
N ASP A 987 -11.46 -0.47 -13.41
CA ASP A 987 -12.72 -1.06 -13.89
C ASP A 987 -12.46 -2.28 -14.77
N ARG A 988 -11.43 -2.26 -15.61
CA ARG A 988 -11.04 -3.39 -16.46
C ARG A 988 -10.68 -4.62 -15.63
N GLU A 989 -9.88 -4.43 -14.58
CA GLU A 989 -9.51 -5.52 -13.68
C GLU A 989 -10.73 -6.08 -12.95
N LEU A 990 -11.64 -5.20 -12.48
CA LEU A 990 -12.89 -5.63 -11.87
C LEU A 990 -13.72 -6.51 -12.83
N GLN A 991 -13.89 -6.08 -14.09
CA GLN A 991 -14.64 -6.84 -15.09
C GLN A 991 -13.97 -8.18 -15.42
N GLN A 992 -12.64 -8.22 -15.53
CA GLN A 992 -11.90 -9.47 -15.74
C GLN A 992 -12.10 -10.44 -14.58
N ARG A 993 -12.00 -9.97 -13.33
CA ARG A 993 -12.22 -10.79 -12.14
C ARG A 993 -13.65 -11.30 -12.03
N ILE A 994 -14.63 -10.49 -12.44
CA ILE A 994 -16.04 -10.91 -12.51
C ILE A 994 -16.23 -11.97 -13.60
N ALA A 995 -15.56 -11.82 -14.77
CA ALA A 995 -15.66 -12.78 -15.87
C ALA A 995 -15.07 -14.17 -15.54
N GLU A 996 -14.13 -14.25 -14.59
CA GLU A 996 -13.61 -15.51 -14.04
C GLU A 996 -14.66 -16.27 -13.20
N PHE A 997 -15.73 -15.59 -12.76
CA PHE A 997 -16.77 -16.21 -11.96
C PHE A 997 -17.85 -16.88 -12.82
N PRO A 998 -18.44 -18.01 -12.35
CA PRO A 998 -19.60 -18.61 -13.00
C PRO A 998 -20.76 -17.61 -13.11
N ALA A 999 -21.56 -17.67 -14.17
CA ALA A 999 -22.67 -16.75 -14.42
C ALA A 999 -23.71 -16.62 -13.29
N ASN A 1000 -23.75 -17.59 -12.35
CA ASN A 1000 -24.67 -17.62 -11.21
C ASN A 1000 -23.96 -17.35 -9.86
N ALA A 1001 -22.73 -16.83 -9.87
CA ALA A 1001 -21.97 -16.56 -8.66
C ALA A 1001 -22.50 -15.34 -7.91
N ASN A 1002 -22.70 -15.47 -6.59
CA ASN A 1002 -23.05 -14.36 -5.73
C ASN A 1002 -21.78 -13.70 -5.19
N TYR A 1003 -21.61 -12.40 -5.41
CA TYR A 1003 -20.46 -11.60 -4.99
C TYR A 1003 -20.91 -10.19 -4.60
N THR A 1004 -20.12 -9.53 -3.75
CA THR A 1004 -20.35 -8.16 -3.29
C THR A 1004 -19.22 -7.27 -3.80
N ILE A 1005 -19.55 -6.07 -4.28
CA ILE A 1005 -18.56 -5.07 -4.70
C ILE A 1005 -18.66 -3.86 -3.78
N GLN A 1006 -17.55 -3.49 -3.16
CA GLN A 1006 -17.39 -2.24 -2.43
C GLN A 1006 -16.46 -1.32 -3.24
N ARG A 1007 -16.92 -0.10 -3.55
CA ARG A 1007 -16.09 0.96 -4.14
C ARG A 1007 -15.54 1.84 -3.04
N PHE A 1008 -14.24 2.10 -3.03
CA PHE A 1008 -13.61 3.06 -2.13
C PHE A 1008 -13.67 4.45 -2.76
N LYS A 1009 -14.15 5.44 -2.01
CA LYS A 1009 -14.18 6.85 -2.44
C LYS A 1009 -13.13 7.71 -1.76
N GLY A 1010 -12.74 7.36 -0.54
CA GLY A 1010 -11.71 8.06 0.22
C GLY A 1010 -10.86 7.08 1.03
N LEU A 1011 -9.62 7.47 1.31
CA LEU A 1011 -8.65 6.66 2.06
C LEU A 1011 -9.15 6.36 3.49
N GLY A 1012 -9.99 7.23 4.07
CA GLY A 1012 -10.61 7.04 5.38
C GLY A 1012 -11.71 5.96 5.46
N GLU A 1013 -12.12 5.40 4.31
CA GLU A 1013 -13.04 4.26 4.22
C GLU A 1013 -12.31 2.91 4.36
N MET A 1014 -10.98 2.91 4.16
CA MET A 1014 -10.15 1.72 4.26
C MET A 1014 -9.70 1.48 5.70
N MET A 1015 -9.70 0.21 6.12
CA MET A 1015 -9.10 -0.16 7.41
C MET A 1015 -7.56 0.01 7.34
N PRO A 1016 -6.87 0.37 8.43
CA PRO A 1016 -5.41 0.58 8.41
C PRO A 1016 -4.60 -0.60 7.86
N ALA A 1017 -5.00 -1.84 8.16
CA ALA A 1017 -4.36 -3.03 7.61
C ALA A 1017 -4.58 -3.15 6.09
N GLN A 1018 -5.77 -2.79 5.60
CA GLN A 1018 -6.06 -2.77 4.16
C GLN A 1018 -5.21 -1.70 3.48
N LEU A 1019 -5.16 -0.50 4.05
CA LEU A 1019 -4.34 0.59 3.52
C LEU A 1019 -2.84 0.22 3.50
N TRP A 1020 -2.36 -0.49 4.53
CA TRP A 1020 -1.01 -1.06 4.56
C TRP A 1020 -0.83 -2.06 3.42
N ASP A 1021 -1.63 -3.13 3.40
CA ASP A 1021 -1.47 -4.26 2.49
C ASP A 1021 -1.63 -3.86 1.02
N THR A 1022 -2.43 -2.84 0.71
CA THR A 1022 -2.72 -2.45 -0.68
C THR A 1022 -1.89 -1.28 -1.18
N THR A 1023 -1.52 -0.34 -0.31
CA THR A 1023 -1.07 1.01 -0.73
C THR A 1023 0.21 1.46 -0.05
N MET A 1024 0.50 1.05 1.19
CA MET A 1024 1.68 1.55 1.94
C MET A 1024 2.82 0.54 2.08
N ASN A 1025 2.54 -0.76 2.07
CA ASN A 1025 3.53 -1.82 2.23
C ASN A 1025 4.47 -1.89 1.01
N PRO A 1026 5.80 -1.69 1.16
CA PRO A 1026 6.75 -1.74 0.04
C PRO A 1026 6.76 -3.05 -0.76
N GLU A 1027 6.35 -4.18 -0.16
CA GLU A 1027 6.34 -5.48 -0.83
C GLU A 1027 5.15 -5.67 -1.80
N THR A 1028 4.03 -5.00 -1.54
CA THR A 1028 2.76 -5.22 -2.26
C THR A 1028 2.23 -3.98 -2.97
N ARG A 1029 2.64 -2.79 -2.55
CA ARG A 1029 2.15 -1.52 -3.13
C ARG A 1029 2.64 -1.31 -4.55
N THR A 1030 1.87 -0.52 -5.30
CA THR A 1030 2.31 0.09 -6.55
C THR A 1030 2.35 1.61 -6.39
N LEU A 1031 3.47 2.23 -6.75
CA LEU A 1031 3.63 3.68 -6.77
C LEU A 1031 3.92 4.14 -8.20
N LYS A 1032 3.34 5.28 -8.60
CA LYS A 1032 3.68 5.96 -9.84
C LYS A 1032 4.77 6.98 -9.55
N GLN A 1033 5.97 6.80 -10.09
CA GLN A 1033 7.02 7.80 -10.02
C GLN A 1033 6.70 8.95 -10.99
N VAL A 1034 6.86 10.19 -10.54
CA VAL A 1034 6.59 11.37 -11.36
C VAL A 1034 7.87 11.76 -12.11
N GLU A 1035 7.78 11.85 -13.43
CA GLU A 1035 8.88 12.29 -14.31
C GLU A 1035 8.42 13.47 -15.19
N ILE A 1036 9.39 14.28 -15.64
CA ILE A 1036 9.14 15.37 -16.60
C ILE A 1036 9.66 14.91 -17.96
N GLU A 1037 8.77 14.35 -18.78
CA GLU A 1037 9.12 13.91 -20.14
C GLU A 1037 9.44 15.12 -21.04
N ASP A 1038 8.51 16.08 -21.10
CA ASP A 1038 8.63 17.32 -21.87
C ASP A 1038 8.40 18.51 -20.94
N ALA A 1039 9.47 19.24 -20.62
CA ALA A 1039 9.38 20.40 -19.75
C ALA A 1039 8.66 21.59 -20.41
N ALA A 1040 8.70 21.73 -21.75
CA ALA A 1040 7.99 22.79 -22.43
C ALA A 1040 6.47 22.56 -22.38
N LYS A 1041 6.05 21.32 -22.65
CA LYS A 1041 4.65 20.92 -22.57
C LYS A 1041 4.15 20.90 -21.12
N ALA A 1042 4.96 20.42 -20.18
CA ALA A 1042 4.62 20.48 -18.76
C ALA A 1042 4.46 21.93 -18.29
N GLU A 1043 5.38 22.82 -18.69
CA GLU A 1043 5.29 24.26 -18.45
C GLU A 1043 3.98 24.84 -18.98
N GLU A 1044 3.69 24.60 -20.26
CA GLU A 1044 2.48 25.07 -20.93
C GLU A 1044 1.22 24.58 -20.19
N LEU A 1045 1.18 23.29 -19.84
CA LEU A 1045 0.06 22.68 -19.11
C LEU A 1045 -0.12 23.30 -17.72
N PHE A 1046 0.95 23.45 -16.94
CA PHE A 1046 0.84 24.10 -15.63
C PHE A 1046 0.40 25.56 -15.75
N THR A 1047 0.89 26.31 -16.74
CA THR A 1047 0.47 27.69 -16.98
C THR A 1047 -1.01 27.77 -17.41
N ILE A 1048 -1.48 26.90 -18.31
CA ILE A 1048 -2.89 26.87 -18.73
C ILE A 1048 -3.80 26.47 -17.57
N LEU A 1049 -3.48 25.37 -16.89
CA LEU A 1049 -4.34 24.79 -15.85
C LEU A 1049 -4.29 25.58 -14.54
N MET A 1050 -3.12 26.09 -14.17
CA MET A 1050 -2.88 26.71 -12.86
C MET A 1050 -2.64 28.21 -12.90
N GLY A 1051 -2.44 28.81 -14.08
CA GLY A 1051 -2.19 30.25 -14.25
C GLY A 1051 -3.44 31.13 -14.16
N ASP A 1052 -3.27 32.44 -14.40
CA ASP A 1052 -4.30 33.45 -14.13
C ASP A 1052 -5.34 33.61 -15.24
N ARG A 1053 -5.02 33.19 -16.46
CA ARG A 1053 -5.91 33.34 -17.61
C ARG A 1053 -7.00 32.27 -17.60
N VAL A 1054 -8.26 32.70 -17.50
CA VAL A 1054 -9.43 31.81 -17.50
C VAL A 1054 -9.74 31.28 -18.90
N ALA A 1055 -9.57 32.10 -19.95
CA ALA A 1055 -9.97 31.74 -21.31
C ALA A 1055 -9.19 30.51 -21.87
N PRO A 1056 -7.84 30.46 -21.81
CA PRO A 1056 -7.10 29.28 -22.30
C PRO A 1056 -7.44 28.01 -21.54
N ARG A 1057 -7.63 28.11 -20.22
CA ARG A 1057 -8.06 26.98 -19.39
C ARG A 1057 -9.43 26.46 -19.79
N ARG A 1058 -10.38 27.36 -20.05
CA ARG A 1058 -11.73 27.00 -20.49
C ARG A 1058 -11.69 26.31 -21.85
N GLU A 1059 -10.95 26.87 -22.80
CA GLU A 1059 -10.78 26.28 -24.14
C GLU A 1059 -10.13 24.89 -24.05
N PHE A 1060 -9.13 24.71 -23.18
CA PHE A 1060 -8.54 23.41 -22.89
C PHE A 1060 -9.59 22.41 -22.39
N ILE A 1061 -10.40 22.80 -21.39
CA ILE A 1061 -11.46 21.93 -20.85
C ILE A 1061 -12.51 21.59 -21.92
N GLU A 1062 -12.93 22.55 -22.75
CA GLU A 1062 -13.91 22.33 -23.82
C GLU A 1062 -13.35 21.40 -24.92
N THR A 1063 -12.06 21.55 -25.25
CA THR A 1063 -11.37 20.76 -26.31
C THR A 1063 -11.11 19.32 -25.88
N TYR A 1064 -10.59 19.13 -24.67
CA TYR A 1064 -10.16 17.81 -24.17
C TYR A 1064 -11.24 17.10 -23.35
N GLY A 1065 -12.18 17.83 -22.77
CA GLY A 1065 -13.25 17.27 -21.93
C GLY A 1065 -14.18 16.31 -22.68
N THR A 1066 -14.42 16.54 -23.97
CA THR A 1066 -15.24 15.66 -24.81
C THR A 1066 -14.51 14.41 -25.30
N ARG A 1067 -13.17 14.40 -25.21
CA ARG A 1067 -12.30 13.29 -25.63
C ARG A 1067 -11.91 12.37 -24.47
N LEU A 1068 -12.36 12.70 -23.26
CA LEU A 1068 -12.02 11.98 -22.04
C LEU A 1068 -12.81 10.68 -21.94
N ASN A 1069 -12.10 9.56 -21.87
CA ASN A 1069 -12.70 8.28 -21.53
C ASN A 1069 -12.80 8.16 -20.01
N LEU A 1070 -14.04 8.15 -19.49
CA LEU A 1070 -14.29 8.07 -18.05
C LEU A 1070 -13.78 6.76 -17.43
N ALA A 1071 -13.62 5.69 -18.23
CA ALA A 1071 -13.11 4.41 -17.75
C ALA A 1071 -11.59 4.40 -17.49
N ASP A 1072 -10.86 5.39 -18.02
CA ASP A 1072 -9.41 5.52 -17.86
C ASP A 1072 -9.02 6.47 -16.71
N LEU A 1073 -10.02 7.07 -16.05
CA LEU A 1073 -9.82 7.97 -14.91
C LEU A 1073 -9.54 7.17 -13.63
N ASP A 1074 -8.57 7.64 -12.84
CA ASP A 1074 -8.23 7.08 -11.53
C ASP A 1074 -9.14 7.61 -10.40
N ILE A 1075 -10.45 7.78 -10.71
CA ILE A 1075 -11.47 8.46 -9.88
C ILE A 1075 -12.81 7.69 -9.85
#